data_AF-A0A7Z9IR04-F1
#
_entry.id   AF-A0A7Z9IR04-F1
#
_cell.length_a   1.000
_cell.length_b   1.000
_cell.length_c   1.000
_cell.angle_alpha   90.00
_cell.angle_beta   90.00
_cell.angle_gamma   90.00
#
_symmetry.space_group_name_H-M   'P 1'
#
loop_
_entity.id
_entity.type
_entity.pdbx_description
1 polymer ?
#
loop_
_entity_poly.entity_id
_entity_poly.type
_entity_poly.pdbx_seq_one_letter_code
_entity_poly.pdbx_strand_id
1 'polypeptide(L)'
;MTITWEEYVPNMGRIQQMNQNTRSTVTNDFVSYELLQSDNENGTYSSVVVISDQSTTSHSITEFDPTQENWFKIKVIDFWNLTSIGTGMTNSIDLEPNPVNITSVTYDLESMTVTWEGYSPNLDRIKQLMTRQSSLIQRTITNDFSSYELLYSETEYGDRISIAIINEQSTTSYSMNEFDPTHENWYWVKVTDHWGLNATGTGMTSEVDEPPVEPTLDPIDAFGSDFTIAWSVAMDDDFSHYNLYEAQDEYMADQIIIFTTSDPTENTYISLDNNYETTYYFQVSVVDYWGLEVYSNIESIDPEYITFIQHYDYGNGETEAGKFGIQTETDNYIILGSKNDDIWLLKTDEGGLESWNYIFDYGSTESGVVVKEASDMGYVVLANSNIDDDHDILIIKTNANGSEEWSHNFGGEGIDIGGDMMVTPDGGLIIVGTYNTNIGRDSDLWLLKTNSMGNEEWSITLTSENENQGLIENGYSISATSDNGYIVSAAIETNYQGPSDVWLINVDASGDTSWSTTFDIDVYDYPEAVLQTIDGGFAIAGYSTDNEGDSTGSWLIKTDGAGQQIWIQNLSDQSAIHCMVETDNGSFLLTGIISSESNSQAWLLKMDQTGVIIWEKTFGGNDREFAISVEQTSDGGFVIVGTTNSYATGSDVLHIKTDPSGNILP
;
A
#
# COMPACT_ATOMS: atom_id res chain seq x y z
N MET A 1 31.96 73.65 -8.82
CA MET A 1 33.34 73.54 -8.29
C MET A 1 33.83 74.92 -7.86
N THR A 2 34.53 75.04 -6.73
CA THR A 2 35.15 76.30 -6.29
C THR A 2 36.67 76.18 -6.39
N ILE A 3 37.29 77.04 -7.19
CA ILE A 3 38.73 77.14 -7.35
C ILE A 3 39.22 78.24 -6.41
N THR A 4 40.27 77.99 -5.64
CA THR A 4 40.89 78.97 -4.74
C THR A 4 42.38 79.10 -5.05
N TRP A 5 42.94 80.28 -4.79
CA TRP A 5 44.37 80.57 -4.93
C TRP A 5 44.85 81.48 -3.80
N GLU A 6 46.17 81.58 -3.62
CA GLU A 6 46.75 82.47 -2.60
C GLU A 6 46.63 83.94 -3.01
N GLU A 7 46.45 84.81 -2.02
CA GLU A 7 46.44 86.26 -2.26
C GLU A 7 47.81 86.74 -2.76
N TYR A 8 47.80 87.62 -3.76
CA TYR A 8 49.00 88.21 -4.32
C TYR A 8 49.81 88.96 -3.27
N VAL A 9 51.10 88.65 -3.20
CA VAL A 9 52.07 89.37 -2.36
C VAL A 9 52.97 90.23 -3.26
N PRO A 10 52.94 91.56 -3.14
CA PRO A 10 53.76 92.47 -3.94
C PRO A 10 55.26 92.21 -3.76
N ASN A 11 56.04 92.36 -4.84
CA ASN A 11 57.49 92.29 -4.76
C ASN A 11 58.07 93.58 -4.19
N MET A 12 58.11 93.67 -2.86
CA MET A 12 58.59 94.85 -2.14
C MET A 12 60.03 95.23 -2.51
N GLY A 13 60.88 94.29 -2.93
CA GLY A 13 62.25 94.58 -3.37
C GLY A 13 62.30 95.44 -4.64
N ARG A 14 61.39 95.22 -5.60
CA ARG A 14 61.26 96.04 -6.82
C ARG A 14 60.61 97.40 -6.54
N ILE A 15 59.58 97.43 -5.69
CA ILE A 15 58.93 98.68 -5.25
C ILE A 15 59.93 99.60 -4.53
N GLN A 16 60.86 99.03 -3.76
CA GLN A 16 61.88 99.79 -3.03
C GLN A 16 62.98 100.40 -3.90
N GLN A 17 63.22 99.87 -5.11
CA GLN A 17 64.23 100.37 -6.06
C GLN A 17 63.74 101.54 -6.93
N MET A 18 62.47 101.94 -6.79
CA MET A 18 61.91 103.08 -7.52
C MET A 18 62.43 104.43 -7.02
N ASN A 19 62.47 105.42 -7.92
CA ASN A 19 62.74 106.80 -7.53
C ASN A 19 61.65 107.32 -6.55
N GLN A 20 62.00 108.24 -5.66
CA GLN A 20 61.11 108.71 -4.58
C GLN A 20 59.77 109.29 -5.07
N ASN A 21 59.69 109.74 -6.33
CA ASN A 21 58.49 110.35 -6.89
C ASN A 21 57.44 109.33 -7.38
N THR A 22 57.85 108.12 -7.79
CA THR A 22 56.91 107.03 -8.15
C THR A 22 56.59 106.11 -6.97
N ARG A 23 57.49 106.04 -5.97
CA ARG A 23 57.32 105.22 -4.76
C ARG A 23 56.24 105.75 -3.81
N SER A 24 55.83 107.01 -3.93
CA SER A 24 54.74 107.62 -3.15
C SER A 24 53.33 107.31 -3.66
N THR A 25 53.19 106.75 -4.88
CA THR A 25 51.89 106.46 -5.51
C THR A 25 51.64 104.97 -5.77
N VAL A 26 52.68 104.12 -5.75
CA VAL A 26 52.57 102.67 -5.96
C VAL A 26 52.97 101.95 -4.67
N THR A 27 52.00 101.65 -3.81
CA THR A 27 52.19 100.84 -2.59
C THR A 27 51.89 99.35 -2.82
N ASN A 28 51.31 99.03 -3.97
CA ASN A 28 50.91 97.71 -4.43
C ASN A 28 50.96 97.73 -5.96
N ASP A 29 51.53 96.70 -6.57
CA ASP A 29 51.74 96.59 -8.01
C ASP A 29 50.79 95.60 -8.69
N PHE A 30 49.76 95.10 -7.99
CA PHE A 30 48.74 94.22 -8.57
C PHE A 30 47.86 94.93 -9.62
N VAL A 31 47.55 94.24 -10.72
CA VAL A 31 46.54 94.69 -11.72
C VAL A 31 45.36 93.72 -11.77
N SER A 32 45.60 92.44 -12.04
CA SER A 32 44.52 91.44 -12.09
C SER A 32 45.03 90.01 -11.93
N TYR A 33 44.14 89.13 -11.50
CA TYR A 33 44.23 87.70 -11.75
C TYR A 33 43.51 87.38 -13.06
N GLU A 34 44.02 86.39 -13.77
CA GLU A 34 43.37 85.75 -14.89
C GLU A 34 43.33 84.24 -14.59
N LEU A 35 42.12 83.71 -14.34
CA LEU A 35 41.90 82.28 -14.15
C LEU A 35 41.84 81.61 -15.52
N LEU A 36 42.71 80.64 -15.70
CA LEU A 36 42.86 79.88 -16.94
C LEU A 36 42.40 78.43 -16.73
N GLN A 37 41.74 77.83 -17.71
CA GLN A 37 41.29 76.43 -17.71
C GLN A 37 41.81 75.66 -18.92
N SER A 38 42.06 74.37 -18.77
CA SER A 38 42.40 73.41 -19.83
C SER A 38 41.91 72.02 -19.44
N ASP A 39 41.70 71.13 -20.42
CA ASP A 39 41.36 69.72 -20.16
C ASP A 39 42.60 68.85 -19.88
N ASN A 40 43.81 69.44 -19.90
CA ASN A 40 45.08 68.75 -19.67
C ASN A 40 46.11 69.69 -19.01
N GLU A 41 46.94 69.19 -18.09
CA GLU A 41 48.00 69.93 -17.39
C GLU A 41 48.93 70.71 -18.33
N ASN A 42 49.26 70.09 -19.45
CA ASN A 42 50.16 70.65 -20.47
C ASN A 42 49.42 71.10 -21.74
N GLY A 43 48.09 71.20 -21.65
CA GLY A 43 47.21 71.60 -22.74
C GLY A 43 47.25 73.09 -23.04
N THR A 44 46.41 73.50 -24.00
CA THR A 44 46.17 74.92 -24.27
C THR A 44 45.20 75.46 -23.24
N TYR A 45 45.59 76.52 -22.55
CA TYR A 45 44.77 77.16 -21.52
C TYR A 45 43.94 78.31 -22.11
N SER A 46 42.65 78.34 -21.81
CA SER A 46 41.73 79.42 -22.15
C SER A 46 41.39 80.26 -20.91
N SER A 47 41.10 81.54 -21.12
CA SER A 47 40.73 82.45 -20.03
C SER A 47 39.28 82.24 -19.63
N VAL A 48 39.05 81.92 -18.36
CA VAL A 48 37.72 81.74 -17.76
C VAL A 48 37.18 83.08 -17.27
N VAL A 49 38.00 83.79 -16.47
CA VAL A 49 37.63 85.08 -15.88
C VAL A 49 38.86 85.92 -15.56
N VAL A 50 38.73 87.23 -15.68
CA VAL A 50 39.73 88.21 -15.23
C VAL A 50 39.18 88.98 -14.04
N ILE A 51 39.94 89.03 -12.95
CA ILE A 51 39.54 89.57 -11.66
C ILE A 51 40.51 90.69 -11.28
N SER A 52 40.02 91.93 -11.21
CA SER A 52 40.83 93.11 -10.87
C SER A 52 40.88 93.44 -9.38
N ASP A 53 40.09 92.74 -8.55
CA ASP A 53 40.12 92.88 -7.10
C ASP A 53 41.11 91.87 -6.49
N GLN A 54 42.18 92.38 -5.89
CA GLN A 54 43.24 91.57 -5.28
C GLN A 54 42.70 90.66 -4.16
N SER A 55 41.67 91.10 -3.44
CA SER A 55 41.12 90.36 -2.28
C SER A 55 40.27 89.16 -2.69
N THR A 56 39.90 89.06 -3.97
CA THR A 56 39.16 87.92 -4.50
C THR A 56 40.11 86.78 -4.84
N THR A 57 40.18 85.79 -3.95
CA THR A 57 41.07 84.62 -4.02
C THR A 57 40.34 83.31 -4.36
N SER A 58 39.12 83.42 -4.86
CA SER A 58 38.33 82.26 -5.28
C SER A 58 37.37 82.58 -6.41
N HIS A 59 37.00 81.56 -7.18
CA HIS A 59 35.99 81.63 -8.21
C HIS A 59 35.25 80.30 -8.32
N SER A 60 33.93 80.34 -8.50
CA SER A 60 33.11 79.15 -8.64
C SER A 60 32.62 78.99 -10.07
N ILE A 61 32.75 77.79 -10.61
CA ILE A 61 32.19 77.39 -11.90
C ILE A 61 31.11 76.34 -11.69
N THR A 62 30.06 76.39 -12.51
CA THR A 62 28.94 75.43 -12.49
C THR A 62 28.96 74.47 -13.67
N GLU A 63 29.58 74.86 -14.79
CA GLU A 63 29.66 74.05 -16.01
C GLU A 63 31.05 73.42 -16.11
N PHE A 64 31.15 72.15 -15.73
CA PHE A 64 32.35 71.33 -15.89
C PHE A 64 31.94 69.86 -15.89
N ASP A 65 32.77 69.00 -16.46
CA ASP A 65 32.58 67.56 -16.43
C ASP A 65 33.41 66.96 -15.27
N PRO A 66 32.77 66.44 -14.20
CA PRO A 66 33.47 65.90 -13.05
C PRO A 66 34.17 64.56 -13.33
N THR A 67 33.82 63.87 -14.43
CA THR A 67 34.36 62.54 -14.78
C THR A 67 35.76 62.60 -15.43
N GLN A 68 36.26 63.82 -15.67
CA GLN A 68 37.59 64.07 -16.24
C GLN A 68 38.35 65.16 -15.48
N GLU A 69 39.65 65.27 -15.77
CA GLU A 69 40.51 66.31 -15.20
C GLU A 69 40.20 67.67 -15.85
N ASN A 70 39.85 68.66 -15.03
CA ASN A 70 39.72 70.06 -15.41
C ASN A 70 40.90 70.81 -14.78
N TRP A 71 41.89 71.20 -15.56
CA TRP A 71 43.11 71.84 -15.07
C TRP A 71 43.00 73.35 -15.04
N PHE A 72 43.38 73.97 -13.92
CA PHE A 72 43.31 75.40 -13.68
C PHE A 72 44.69 75.99 -13.36
N LYS A 73 44.97 77.18 -13.90
CA LYS A 73 46.15 78.00 -13.56
C LYS A 73 45.71 79.43 -13.29
N ILE A 74 46.35 80.08 -12.31
CA ILE A 74 46.15 81.51 -12.08
C ILE A 74 47.33 82.28 -12.64
N LYS A 75 47.04 83.20 -13.54
CA LYS A 75 47.99 84.16 -14.08
C LYS A 75 47.80 85.49 -13.38
N VAL A 76 48.86 86.01 -12.77
CA VAL A 76 48.87 87.35 -12.16
C VAL A 76 49.47 88.34 -13.14
N ILE A 77 48.87 89.51 -13.27
CA ILE A 77 49.37 90.63 -14.06
C ILE A 77 49.68 91.78 -13.10
N ASP A 78 50.89 92.33 -13.19
CA ASP A 78 51.33 93.48 -12.41
C ASP A 78 51.17 94.82 -13.17
N PHE A 79 51.46 95.93 -12.49
CA PHE A 79 51.36 97.30 -13.01
C PHE A 79 52.21 97.54 -14.26
N TRP A 80 53.30 96.79 -14.46
CA TRP A 80 54.14 96.87 -15.65
C TRP A 80 53.73 95.89 -16.74
N ASN A 81 52.57 95.26 -16.61
CA ASN A 81 52.07 94.23 -17.50
C ASN A 81 53.00 93.00 -17.57
N LEU A 82 53.82 92.78 -16.53
CA LEU A 82 54.56 91.54 -16.35
C LEU A 82 53.63 90.50 -15.76
N THR A 83 53.84 89.25 -16.16
CA THR A 83 52.95 88.15 -15.77
C THR A 83 53.71 87.03 -15.09
N SER A 84 53.13 86.47 -14.04
CA SER A 84 53.52 85.19 -13.46
C SER A 84 52.34 84.22 -13.57
N ILE A 85 52.63 82.94 -13.76
CA ILE A 85 51.60 81.88 -13.81
C ILE A 85 51.92 80.90 -12.70
N GLY A 86 50.92 80.64 -11.85
CA GLY A 86 51.00 79.65 -10.77
C GLY A 86 51.09 78.21 -11.31
N THR A 87 51.35 77.28 -10.40
CA THR A 87 51.29 75.85 -10.70
C THR A 87 49.85 75.45 -11.08
N GLY A 88 49.72 74.49 -12.00
CA GLY A 88 48.42 73.93 -12.35
C GLY A 88 47.85 73.09 -11.21
N MET A 89 46.53 73.11 -11.05
CA MET A 89 45.78 72.18 -10.19
C MET A 89 44.58 71.64 -10.97
N THR A 90 44.08 70.47 -10.62
CA THR A 90 42.86 69.91 -11.22
C THR A 90 41.85 69.47 -10.16
N ASN A 91 40.61 69.15 -10.56
CA ASN A 91 39.62 68.53 -9.69
C ASN A 91 39.94 67.06 -9.43
N SER A 92 39.33 66.53 -8.37
CA SER A 92 39.17 65.08 -8.25
C SER A 92 38.22 64.59 -9.34
N ILE A 93 38.63 63.54 -10.05
CA ILE A 93 37.74 62.82 -10.97
C ILE A 93 36.73 62.03 -10.17
N ASP A 94 35.47 62.14 -10.55
CA ASP A 94 34.39 61.28 -10.11
C ASP A 94 34.45 59.93 -10.81
N LEU A 95 34.29 58.85 -10.05
CA LEU A 95 34.46 57.47 -10.52
C LEU A 95 33.14 56.73 -10.42
N GLU A 96 32.95 55.75 -11.30
CA GLU A 96 31.81 54.83 -11.19
C GLU A 96 31.71 54.27 -9.77
N PRO A 97 30.49 54.20 -9.20
CA PRO A 97 30.29 53.70 -7.85
C PRO A 97 30.73 52.25 -7.71
N ASN A 98 31.00 51.80 -6.49
CA ASN A 98 31.29 50.38 -6.29
C ASN A 98 30.04 49.56 -6.64
N PRO A 99 30.19 48.40 -7.33
CA PRO A 99 29.08 47.50 -7.58
C PRO A 99 28.40 47.10 -6.27
N VAL A 100 27.07 47.04 -6.28
CA VAL A 100 26.24 46.65 -5.14
C VAL A 100 25.78 45.22 -5.36
N ASN A 101 26.24 44.29 -4.53
CA ASN A 101 25.90 42.88 -4.67
C ASN A 101 24.65 42.53 -3.85
N ILE A 102 23.89 41.57 -4.37
CA ILE A 102 22.79 40.95 -3.63
C ILE A 102 23.37 40.04 -2.54
N THR A 103 22.79 40.12 -1.35
CA THR A 103 23.20 39.35 -0.17
C THR A 103 22.31 38.13 0.06
N SER A 104 21.02 38.20 -0.30
CA SER A 104 20.12 37.06 -0.26
C SER A 104 18.95 37.23 -1.23
N VAL A 105 18.45 36.11 -1.75
CA VAL A 105 17.14 35.99 -2.40
C VAL A 105 16.43 34.82 -1.72
N THR A 106 15.39 35.10 -0.94
CA THR A 106 14.68 34.09 -0.14
C THR A 106 13.18 34.24 -0.37
N TYR A 107 12.43 33.16 -0.27
CA TYR A 107 10.97 33.19 -0.37
C TYR A 107 10.30 32.37 0.73
N ASP A 108 9.02 32.65 0.94
CA ASP A 108 8.06 31.84 1.68
C ASP A 108 6.80 31.67 0.82
N LEU A 109 5.70 31.13 1.35
CA LEU A 109 4.45 30.93 0.59
C LEU A 109 3.74 32.24 0.19
N GLU A 110 4.11 33.39 0.75
CA GLU A 110 3.44 34.67 0.50
C GLU A 110 4.28 35.63 -0.34
N SER A 111 5.61 35.59 -0.22
CA SER A 111 6.48 36.57 -0.86
C SER A 111 7.92 36.10 -1.10
N MET A 112 8.54 36.65 -2.15
CA MET A 112 9.98 36.58 -2.40
C MET A 112 10.63 37.92 -2.03
N THR A 113 11.73 37.87 -1.28
CA THR A 113 12.48 39.02 -0.81
C THR A 113 13.93 38.99 -1.30
N VAL A 114 14.33 40.06 -2.00
CA VAL A 114 15.70 40.31 -2.45
C VAL A 114 16.35 41.32 -1.50
N THR A 115 17.54 41.03 -0.98
CA THR A 115 18.32 41.94 -0.13
C THR A 115 19.70 42.21 -0.73
N TRP A 116 20.24 43.42 -0.56
CA TRP A 116 21.54 43.80 -1.13
C TRP A 116 22.37 44.69 -0.20
N GLU A 117 23.65 44.82 -0.53
CA GLU A 117 24.59 45.67 0.22
C GLU A 117 24.24 47.17 0.10
N GLY A 118 24.55 47.96 1.13
CA GLY A 118 24.37 49.42 1.05
C GLY A 118 25.34 50.07 0.05
N TYR A 119 24.89 51.14 -0.62
CA TYR A 119 25.70 51.93 -1.53
C TYR A 119 27.02 52.40 -0.90
N SER A 120 28.11 52.24 -1.66
CA SER A 120 29.43 52.75 -1.30
C SER A 120 30.05 53.49 -2.49
N PRO A 121 30.38 54.79 -2.38
CA PRO A 121 31.05 55.53 -3.44
C PRO A 121 32.49 55.02 -3.65
N ASN A 122 33.00 55.13 -4.87
CA ASN A 122 34.35 54.69 -5.20
C ASN A 122 35.39 55.77 -4.86
N LEU A 123 36.05 55.63 -3.71
CA LEU A 123 36.94 56.65 -3.14
C LEU A 123 38.44 56.47 -3.47
N ASP A 124 38.81 55.55 -4.37
CA ASP A 124 40.20 55.06 -4.45
C ASP A 124 41.21 56.00 -5.12
N ARG A 125 40.77 57.00 -5.90
CA ARG A 125 41.65 58.07 -6.39
C ARG A 125 41.83 59.23 -5.39
N ILE A 126 40.84 59.44 -4.52
CA ILE A 126 40.86 60.47 -3.48
C ILE A 126 41.95 60.15 -2.43
N LYS A 127 42.09 58.89 -2.03
CA LYS A 127 43.11 58.45 -1.06
C LYS A 127 44.55 58.57 -1.57
N GLN A 128 44.78 58.34 -2.88
CA GLN A 128 46.12 58.44 -3.47
C GLN A 128 46.60 59.88 -3.68
N LEU A 129 45.68 60.84 -3.87
CA LEU A 129 46.02 62.27 -3.98
C LEU A 129 46.14 62.96 -2.62
N MET A 130 45.42 62.49 -1.59
CA MET A 130 45.48 63.02 -0.22
C MET A 130 46.85 62.87 0.48
N THR A 131 47.78 62.06 -0.05
CA THR A 131 49.15 61.99 0.46
C THR A 131 49.99 63.23 0.09
N ARG A 132 49.47 64.13 -0.76
CA ARG A 132 50.07 65.41 -1.12
C ARG A 132 49.08 66.55 -0.88
N GLN A 133 49.10 67.09 0.34
CA GLN A 133 48.58 68.39 0.81
C GLN A 133 47.21 68.47 1.51
N SER A 134 47.30 69.02 2.73
CA SER A 134 46.32 69.75 3.58
C SER A 134 44.90 69.22 3.85
N SER A 135 44.63 69.14 5.15
CA SER A 135 43.43 68.72 5.88
C SER A 135 42.20 69.64 5.77
N LEU A 136 41.79 70.09 4.57
CA LEU A 136 40.63 70.98 4.40
C LEU A 136 39.60 70.54 3.35
N ILE A 137 39.70 69.33 2.79
CA ILE A 137 38.68 68.75 1.91
C ILE A 137 37.90 67.69 2.70
N GLN A 138 37.09 68.14 3.67
CA GLN A 138 36.35 67.22 4.53
C GLN A 138 34.82 67.35 4.41
N ARG A 139 34.27 67.84 3.28
CA ARG A 139 32.82 68.10 3.27
C ARG A 139 32.00 68.02 1.98
N THR A 140 32.44 67.42 0.87
CA THR A 140 31.59 67.47 -0.33
C THR A 140 31.67 66.32 -1.34
N ILE A 141 32.05 65.10 -0.93
CA ILE A 141 31.82 63.88 -1.74
C ILE A 141 31.49 62.71 -0.80
N THR A 142 30.51 62.87 0.07
CA THR A 142 30.19 61.85 1.09
C THR A 142 28.98 61.00 0.76
N ASN A 143 28.14 61.40 -0.20
CA ASN A 143 26.99 60.63 -0.64
C ASN A 143 26.37 61.20 -1.93
N ASP A 144 26.77 60.66 -3.06
CA ASP A 144 26.35 60.99 -4.42
C ASP A 144 25.38 59.95 -4.99
N PHE A 145 24.76 59.13 -4.15
CA PHE A 145 23.73 58.18 -4.58
C PHE A 145 22.57 58.86 -5.34
N SER A 146 22.14 58.27 -6.46
CA SER A 146 20.91 58.64 -7.16
C SER A 146 19.83 57.57 -7.01
N SER A 147 20.10 56.33 -7.43
CA SER A 147 19.10 55.25 -7.36
C SER A 147 19.71 53.86 -7.42
N TYR A 148 18.99 52.89 -6.86
CA TYR A 148 19.11 51.48 -7.24
C TYR A 148 18.08 51.16 -8.31
N GLU A 149 18.46 50.32 -9.25
CA GLU A 149 17.60 49.69 -10.25
C GLU A 149 17.70 48.17 -10.05
N LEU A 150 16.61 47.54 -9.61
CA LEU A 150 16.51 46.10 -9.42
C LEU A 150 16.13 45.47 -10.76
N LEU A 151 17.01 44.59 -11.24
CA LEU A 151 16.88 43.89 -12.50
C LEU A 151 16.52 42.43 -12.24
N TYR A 152 15.70 41.84 -13.09
CA TYR A 152 15.25 40.44 -13.03
C TYR A 152 15.44 39.73 -14.37
N SER A 153 15.69 38.42 -14.32
CA SER A 153 15.62 37.50 -15.45
C SER A 153 15.33 36.08 -14.95
N GLU A 154 14.67 35.26 -15.76
CA GLU A 154 14.45 33.82 -15.46
C GLU A 154 15.76 32.99 -15.56
N THR A 155 16.83 33.55 -16.15
CA THR A 155 18.11 32.85 -16.28
C THR A 155 19.29 33.81 -16.08
N GLU A 156 20.45 33.29 -15.66
CA GLU A 156 21.66 34.11 -15.43
C GLU A 156 22.08 34.96 -16.65
N TYR A 157 21.86 34.42 -17.86
CA TYR A 157 22.27 35.02 -19.13
C TYR A 157 21.11 35.60 -19.95
N GLY A 158 19.90 35.64 -19.38
CA GLY A 158 18.71 36.14 -20.06
C GLY A 158 18.67 37.66 -20.19
N ASP A 159 17.67 38.13 -20.92
CA ASP A 159 17.37 39.56 -20.98
C ASP A 159 16.93 40.05 -19.60
N ARG A 160 17.55 41.14 -19.15
CA ARG A 160 17.29 41.73 -17.84
C ARG A 160 16.22 42.79 -17.96
N ILE A 161 15.14 42.63 -17.21
CA ILE A 161 14.07 43.62 -17.11
C ILE A 161 14.18 44.39 -15.81
N SER A 162 13.87 45.68 -15.85
CA SER A 162 13.82 46.54 -14.66
C SER A 162 12.49 46.35 -13.95
N ILE A 163 12.52 45.85 -12.71
CA ILE A 163 11.31 45.56 -11.92
C ILE A 163 11.06 46.59 -10.81
N ALA A 164 12.10 47.32 -10.38
CA ALA A 164 11.95 48.41 -9.42
C ALA A 164 13.06 49.46 -9.56
N ILE A 165 12.72 50.73 -9.34
CA ILE A 165 13.68 51.83 -9.19
C ILE A 165 13.48 52.46 -7.81
N ILE A 166 14.56 52.50 -7.03
CA ILE A 166 14.56 52.87 -5.61
C ILE A 166 15.47 54.08 -5.44
N ASN A 167 14.89 55.22 -5.07
CA ASN A 167 15.60 56.49 -4.91
C ASN A 167 16.00 56.79 -3.45
N GLU A 168 15.72 55.87 -2.54
CA GLU A 168 16.05 55.98 -1.12
C GLU A 168 17.25 55.08 -0.81
N GLN A 169 18.41 55.68 -0.52
CA GLN A 169 19.66 54.94 -0.32
C GLN A 169 19.59 53.92 0.83
N SER A 170 18.77 54.22 1.85
CA SER A 170 18.61 53.36 3.03
C SER A 170 17.81 52.09 2.74
N THR A 171 17.08 52.01 1.63
CA THR A 171 16.35 50.82 1.20
C THR A 171 17.31 49.82 0.57
N THR A 172 17.48 48.68 1.22
CA THR A 172 18.40 47.59 0.84
C THR A 172 17.68 46.26 0.67
N SER A 173 16.35 46.30 0.53
CA SER A 173 15.53 45.13 0.24
C SER A 173 14.30 45.48 -0.59
N TYR A 174 13.77 44.48 -1.30
CA TYR A 174 12.54 44.57 -2.07
C TYR A 174 11.79 43.24 -1.98
N SER A 175 10.48 43.28 -1.71
CA SER A 175 9.63 42.10 -1.61
C SER A 175 8.54 42.11 -2.67
N MET A 176 8.22 40.95 -3.23
CA MET A 176 7.21 40.75 -4.26
C MET A 176 6.35 39.52 -3.95
N ASN A 177 5.07 39.57 -4.36
CA ASN A 177 4.09 38.53 -4.04
C ASN A 177 3.70 37.67 -5.26
N GLU A 178 4.13 38.08 -6.46
CA GLU A 178 3.92 37.33 -7.70
C GLU A 178 5.28 36.80 -8.16
N PHE A 179 5.52 35.51 -7.94
CA PHE A 179 6.73 34.82 -8.31
C PHE A 179 6.45 33.31 -8.49
N ASP A 180 7.37 32.62 -9.16
CA ASP A 180 7.31 31.17 -9.38
C ASP A 180 8.66 30.58 -8.95
N PRO A 181 8.74 29.92 -7.77
CA PRO A 181 10.00 29.38 -7.28
C PRO A 181 10.37 28.03 -7.92
N THR A 182 9.53 27.45 -8.78
CA THR A 182 9.79 26.16 -9.45
C THR A 182 10.93 26.23 -10.47
N HIS A 183 11.46 27.43 -10.72
CA HIS A 183 12.61 27.69 -11.60
C HIS A 183 13.52 28.77 -10.99
N GLU A 184 14.73 28.91 -11.53
CA GLU A 184 15.66 29.96 -11.10
C GLU A 184 15.08 31.36 -11.33
N ASN A 185 15.25 32.25 -10.36
CA ASN A 185 14.82 33.65 -10.43
C ASN A 185 16.03 34.56 -10.18
N TRP A 186 16.69 35.00 -11.25
CA TRP A 186 17.93 35.76 -11.15
C TRP A 186 17.69 37.26 -10.99
N TYR A 187 18.37 37.86 -10.02
CA TYR A 187 18.30 39.28 -9.73
C TYR A 187 19.67 39.95 -9.79
N TRP A 188 19.70 41.24 -10.14
CA TRP A 188 20.87 42.11 -10.04
C TRP A 188 20.47 43.48 -9.52
N VAL A 189 21.40 44.14 -8.82
CA VAL A 189 21.26 45.55 -8.45
C VAL A 189 22.22 46.39 -9.28
N LYS A 190 21.66 47.29 -10.07
CA LYS A 190 22.40 48.35 -10.75
C LYS A 190 22.25 49.63 -9.95
N VAL A 191 23.38 50.17 -9.49
CA VAL A 191 23.40 51.43 -8.75
C VAL A 191 23.87 52.56 -9.66
N THR A 192 23.18 53.70 -9.57
CA THR A 192 23.49 54.92 -10.33
C THR A 192 23.75 56.06 -9.35
N ASP A 193 24.79 56.84 -9.60
CA ASP A 193 25.10 58.05 -8.83
C ASP A 193 24.44 59.31 -9.42
N HIS A 194 24.65 60.44 -8.76
CA HIS A 194 24.09 61.74 -9.10
C HIS A 194 24.54 62.25 -10.47
N TRP A 195 25.69 61.79 -10.96
CA TRP A 195 26.25 62.17 -12.25
C TRP A 195 25.91 61.18 -13.36
N GLY A 196 25.17 60.11 -13.05
CA GLY A 196 24.68 59.12 -14.00
C GLY A 196 25.67 58.00 -14.29
N LEU A 197 26.82 57.96 -13.62
CA LEU A 197 27.68 56.79 -13.68
C LEU A 197 27.02 55.65 -12.90
N ASN A 198 27.22 54.43 -13.37
CA ASN A 198 26.54 53.28 -12.81
C ASN A 198 27.43 52.03 -12.81
N ALA A 199 27.15 51.16 -11.85
CA ALA A 199 27.77 49.85 -11.71
C ALA A 199 26.71 48.81 -11.39
N THR A 200 26.85 47.60 -11.90
CA THR A 200 25.94 46.48 -11.61
C THR A 200 26.70 45.41 -10.83
N GLY A 201 26.14 44.97 -9.71
CA GLY A 201 26.71 43.86 -8.92
C GLY A 201 26.59 42.50 -9.60
N THR A 202 27.06 41.47 -8.90
CA THR A 202 26.88 40.07 -9.32
C THR A 202 25.42 39.65 -9.17
N GLY A 203 24.99 38.74 -10.03
CA GLY A 203 23.64 38.17 -9.97
C GLY A 203 23.51 37.15 -8.85
N MET A 204 22.30 36.98 -8.34
CA MET A 204 21.95 35.92 -7.39
C MET A 204 20.52 35.45 -7.67
N THR A 205 20.27 34.15 -7.52
CA THR A 205 18.95 33.53 -7.59
C THR A 205 18.53 33.00 -6.22
N SER A 206 17.23 32.77 -6.03
CA SER A 206 16.74 31.91 -4.94
C SER A 206 17.15 30.45 -5.17
N GLU A 207 17.05 29.64 -4.12
CA GLU A 207 16.94 28.19 -4.29
C GLU A 207 15.67 27.88 -5.11
N VAL A 208 15.74 26.84 -5.93
CA VAL A 208 14.61 26.36 -6.72
C VAL A 208 13.81 25.42 -5.83
N ASP A 209 12.50 25.53 -5.90
CA ASP A 209 11.58 24.67 -5.18
C ASP A 209 11.78 23.20 -5.61
N GLU A 210 11.96 22.33 -4.64
CA GLU A 210 12.12 20.91 -4.90
C GLU A 210 10.74 20.25 -4.89
N PRO A 211 10.47 19.27 -5.77
CA PRO A 211 9.22 18.52 -5.73
C PRO A 211 8.99 17.89 -4.34
N PRO A 212 7.72 17.67 -3.94
CA PRO A 212 7.42 17.05 -2.66
C PRO A 212 7.99 15.63 -2.58
N VAL A 213 8.10 15.10 -1.36
CA VAL A 213 8.61 13.73 -1.16
C VAL A 213 7.61 12.71 -1.74
N GLU A 214 8.13 11.79 -2.55
CA GLU A 214 7.32 10.70 -3.15
C GLU A 214 6.56 9.92 -2.05
N PRO A 215 5.22 9.82 -2.13
CA PRO A 215 4.46 8.97 -1.22
C PRO A 215 4.72 7.50 -1.52
N THR A 216 4.64 6.66 -0.49
CA THR A 216 4.61 5.18 -0.64
C THR A 216 3.19 4.71 -0.39
N LEU A 217 2.62 3.99 -1.35
CA LEU A 217 1.34 3.30 -1.21
C LEU A 217 1.61 1.95 -0.54
N ASP A 218 0.90 1.66 0.55
CA ASP A 218 1.00 0.36 1.22
C ASP A 218 0.28 -0.71 0.38
N PRO A 219 0.69 -1.99 0.47
CA PRO A 219 -0.05 -3.09 -0.15
C PRO A 219 -1.53 -3.06 0.24
N ILE A 220 -2.41 -3.28 -0.74
CA ILE A 220 -3.86 -3.21 -0.54
C ILE A 220 -4.39 -4.62 -0.25
N ASP A 221 -4.57 -4.93 1.02
CA ASP A 221 -5.27 -6.14 1.46
C ASP A 221 -6.79 -5.87 1.40
N ALA A 222 -7.46 -6.44 0.40
CA ALA A 222 -8.91 -6.30 0.20
C ALA A 222 -9.64 -7.59 0.60
N PHE A 223 -10.74 -7.47 1.35
CA PHE A 223 -11.53 -8.63 1.76
C PHE A 223 -13.01 -8.29 1.93
N GLY A 224 -13.90 -9.04 1.27
CA GLY A 224 -15.32 -8.69 1.21
C GLY A 224 -15.57 -7.45 0.34
N SER A 225 -16.68 -6.73 0.56
CA SER A 225 -17.01 -5.56 -0.27
C SER A 225 -16.14 -4.34 -0.01
N ASP A 226 -15.31 -4.35 1.04
CA ASP A 226 -14.49 -3.22 1.45
C ASP A 226 -12.99 -3.48 1.41
N PHE A 227 -12.25 -2.40 1.19
CA PHE A 227 -10.79 -2.39 1.29
C PHE A 227 -10.32 -1.03 1.76
N THR A 228 -9.15 -1.02 2.40
CA THR A 228 -8.49 0.21 2.84
C THR A 228 -7.23 0.42 2.02
N ILE A 229 -7.12 1.58 1.40
CA ILE A 229 -5.88 2.07 0.80
C ILE A 229 -5.22 2.97 1.84
N ALA A 230 -3.94 2.72 2.12
CA ALA A 230 -3.14 3.55 3.01
C ALA A 230 -1.85 3.97 2.33
N TRP A 231 -1.36 5.17 2.65
CA TRP A 231 -0.09 5.67 2.13
C TRP A 231 0.71 6.42 3.19
N SER A 232 1.98 6.67 2.89
CA SER A 232 2.86 7.44 3.77
C SER A 232 2.41 8.91 3.87
N VAL A 233 2.48 9.46 5.09
CA VAL A 233 2.16 10.87 5.36
C VAL A 233 3.23 11.81 4.77
N ALA A 234 2.79 12.85 4.09
CA ALA A 234 3.58 13.95 3.56
C ALA A 234 4.24 14.75 4.70
N MET A 235 5.49 15.12 4.49
CA MET A 235 6.33 15.80 5.48
C MET A 235 6.77 17.20 5.02
N ASP A 236 6.37 17.59 3.81
CA ASP A 236 6.74 18.86 3.18
C ASP A 236 5.93 20.02 3.78
N ASP A 237 6.61 21.12 4.10
CA ASP A 237 6.02 22.29 4.77
C ASP A 237 5.02 23.05 3.87
N ASP A 238 5.10 22.85 2.56
CA ASP A 238 4.28 23.46 1.51
C ASP A 238 3.29 22.47 0.87
N PHE A 239 2.97 21.37 1.56
CA PHE A 239 1.92 20.44 1.15
C PHE A 239 0.62 21.16 0.78
N SER A 240 0.03 20.80 -0.35
CA SER A 240 -1.27 21.29 -0.81
C SER A 240 -2.36 20.24 -0.63
N HIS A 241 -2.22 19.07 -1.28
CA HIS A 241 -3.21 17.98 -1.21
C HIS A 241 -2.64 16.65 -1.73
N TYR A 242 -3.34 15.55 -1.41
CA TYR A 242 -3.21 14.29 -2.12
C TYR A 242 -4.29 14.11 -3.18
N ASN A 243 -3.97 13.37 -4.24
CA ASN A 243 -4.97 12.74 -5.12
C ASN A 243 -4.78 11.23 -5.11
N LEU A 244 -5.87 10.48 -4.95
CA LEU A 244 -5.91 9.03 -5.13
C LEU A 244 -6.53 8.71 -6.48
N TYR A 245 -5.79 7.96 -7.27
CA TYR A 245 -6.13 7.53 -8.61
C TYR A 245 -6.54 6.07 -8.63
N GLU A 246 -7.47 5.73 -9.52
CA GLU A 246 -7.90 4.38 -9.88
C GLU A 246 -7.85 4.22 -11.39
N ALA A 247 -7.38 3.06 -11.86
CA ALA A 247 -7.25 2.71 -13.28
C ALA A 247 -7.58 1.22 -13.52
N GLN A 248 -7.90 0.86 -14.77
CA GLN A 248 -8.01 -0.55 -15.19
C GLN A 248 -6.75 -1.02 -15.92
N ASP A 249 -5.93 -0.10 -16.42
CA ASP A 249 -4.64 -0.39 -17.02
C ASP A 249 -3.52 -0.40 -15.97
N GLU A 250 -2.64 -1.42 -16.02
CA GLU A 250 -1.55 -1.61 -15.06
C GLU A 250 -0.51 -0.47 -15.03
N TYR A 251 -0.49 0.39 -16.06
CA TYR A 251 0.39 1.55 -16.15
C TYR A 251 -0.36 2.87 -15.90
N MET A 252 -1.56 2.81 -15.30
CA MET A 252 -2.40 3.98 -14.98
C MET A 252 -2.77 4.82 -16.22
N ALA A 253 -2.79 4.21 -17.42
CA ALA A 253 -3.02 4.94 -18.68
C ALA A 253 -4.42 5.55 -18.80
N ASP A 254 -5.40 5.00 -18.08
CA ASP A 254 -6.80 5.41 -18.06
C ASP A 254 -7.28 5.92 -16.69
N GLN A 255 -6.34 6.36 -15.85
CA GLN A 255 -6.61 6.74 -14.47
C GLN A 255 -7.65 7.86 -14.29
N ILE A 256 -8.44 7.73 -13.23
CA ILE A 256 -9.40 8.74 -12.74
C ILE A 256 -9.11 9.06 -11.26
N ILE A 257 -9.40 10.29 -10.83
CA ILE A 257 -9.28 10.67 -9.41
C ILE A 257 -10.56 10.21 -8.69
N ILE A 258 -10.40 9.38 -7.66
CA ILE A 258 -11.50 8.87 -6.83
C ILE A 258 -11.57 9.55 -5.45
N PHE A 259 -10.47 10.15 -4.99
CA PHE A 259 -10.41 10.84 -3.71
C PHE A 259 -9.34 11.95 -3.72
N THR A 260 -9.62 13.05 -3.03
CA THR A 260 -8.70 14.18 -2.85
C THR A 260 -8.85 14.71 -1.44
N THR A 261 -7.74 14.95 -0.74
CA THR A 261 -7.75 15.59 0.57
C THR A 261 -6.60 16.58 0.73
N SER A 262 -6.90 17.72 1.36
CA SER A 262 -5.93 18.74 1.75
C SER A 262 -5.52 18.62 3.23
N ASP A 263 -5.96 17.57 3.93
CA ASP A 263 -5.48 17.25 5.28
C ASP A 263 -4.24 16.36 5.15
N PRO A 264 -3.03 16.85 5.50
CA PRO A 264 -1.80 16.05 5.35
C PRO A 264 -1.82 14.78 6.20
N THR A 265 -2.66 14.73 7.25
CA THR A 265 -2.79 13.58 8.15
C THR A 265 -3.81 12.54 7.69
N GLU A 266 -4.65 12.86 6.69
CA GLU A 266 -5.61 11.93 6.12
C GLU A 266 -4.91 11.08 5.05
N ASN A 267 -4.36 9.96 5.48
CA ASN A 267 -3.52 9.08 4.68
C ASN A 267 -4.16 7.71 4.38
N THR A 268 -5.48 7.63 4.51
CA THR A 268 -6.23 6.41 4.24
C THR A 268 -7.52 6.71 3.48
N TYR A 269 -7.95 5.76 2.66
CA TYR A 269 -9.21 5.76 1.96
C TYR A 269 -9.88 4.40 2.11
N ILE A 270 -11.17 4.37 2.43
CA ILE A 270 -11.95 3.13 2.55
C ILE A 270 -12.96 3.09 1.40
N SER A 271 -12.86 2.08 0.55
CA SER A 271 -13.90 1.75 -0.44
C SER A 271 -14.85 0.70 0.14
N LEU A 272 -16.12 0.74 -0.27
CA LEU A 272 -17.15 -0.23 0.12
C LEU A 272 -17.76 -0.96 -1.09
N ASP A 273 -17.13 -0.85 -2.27
CA ASP A 273 -17.66 -1.35 -3.54
C ASP A 273 -16.63 -2.21 -4.30
N ASN A 274 -16.05 -3.19 -3.60
CA ASN A 274 -15.22 -4.20 -4.23
C ASN A 274 -16.06 -5.40 -4.66
N ASN A 275 -16.18 -5.59 -5.97
CA ASN A 275 -16.90 -6.72 -6.55
C ASN A 275 -15.97 -7.82 -7.08
N TYR A 276 -14.64 -7.61 -7.08
CA TYR A 276 -13.64 -8.55 -7.57
C TYR A 276 -13.78 -9.01 -9.03
N GLU A 277 -14.70 -8.43 -9.81
CA GLU A 277 -14.90 -8.77 -11.23
C GLU A 277 -13.85 -8.11 -12.15
N THR A 278 -13.14 -7.10 -11.64
CA THR A 278 -12.19 -6.30 -12.40
C THR A 278 -11.00 -5.96 -11.51
N THR A 279 -9.79 -6.26 -11.99
CA THR A 279 -8.56 -5.78 -11.36
C THR A 279 -8.48 -4.27 -11.51
N TYR A 280 -8.36 -3.57 -10.39
CA TYR A 280 -8.11 -2.13 -10.37
C TYR A 280 -6.69 -1.87 -9.88
N TYR A 281 -6.08 -0.83 -10.45
CA TYR A 281 -4.76 -0.32 -10.09
C TYR A 281 -4.93 1.05 -9.44
N PHE A 282 -4.19 1.27 -8.36
CA PHE A 282 -4.27 2.47 -7.54
C PHE A 282 -2.90 3.14 -7.44
N GLN A 283 -2.92 4.47 -7.41
CA GLN A 283 -1.73 5.29 -7.23
C GLN A 283 -2.13 6.55 -6.45
N VAL A 284 -1.27 7.04 -5.56
CA VAL A 284 -1.47 8.31 -4.86
C VAL A 284 -0.45 9.32 -5.37
N SER A 285 -0.87 10.57 -5.56
CA SER A 285 0.04 11.68 -5.76
C SER A 285 0.04 12.64 -4.58
N VAL A 286 1.18 13.28 -4.34
CA VAL A 286 1.32 14.44 -3.46
C VAL A 286 1.54 15.66 -4.34
N VAL A 287 0.77 16.71 -4.07
CA VAL A 287 0.90 18.01 -4.74
C VAL A 287 1.30 19.05 -3.69
N ASP A 288 2.30 19.87 -4.02
CA ASP A 288 2.71 21.01 -3.19
C ASP A 288 1.92 22.30 -3.53
N TYR A 289 2.25 23.39 -2.84
CA TYR A 289 1.60 24.69 -3.02
C TYR A 289 1.84 25.30 -4.41
N TRP A 290 2.97 24.97 -5.03
CA TRP A 290 3.41 25.49 -6.32
C TRP A 290 2.96 24.64 -7.51
N GLY A 291 2.34 23.49 -7.24
CA GLY A 291 1.74 22.60 -8.21
C GLY A 291 2.72 21.56 -8.77
N LEU A 292 3.86 21.33 -8.13
CA LEU A 292 4.68 20.15 -8.45
C LEU A 292 3.97 18.91 -7.87
N GLU A 293 3.95 17.85 -8.67
CA GLU A 293 3.22 16.63 -8.36
C GLU A 293 4.13 15.42 -8.56
N VAL A 294 4.15 14.53 -7.56
CA VAL A 294 4.90 13.27 -7.58
C VAL A 294 3.96 12.12 -7.23
N TYR A 295 4.22 10.94 -7.81
CA TYR A 295 3.35 9.76 -7.69
C TYR A 295 4.01 8.64 -6.90
N SER A 296 3.21 7.83 -6.21
CA SER A 296 3.64 6.63 -5.52
C SER A 296 3.96 5.45 -6.47
N ASN A 297 4.39 4.34 -5.88
CA ASN A 297 4.20 3.01 -6.48
C ASN A 297 2.72 2.76 -6.83
N ILE A 298 2.51 1.84 -7.78
CA ILE A 298 1.18 1.36 -8.16
C ILE A 298 0.92 0.06 -7.40
N GLU A 299 -0.24 -0.05 -6.77
CA GLU A 299 -0.73 -1.29 -6.13
C GLU A 299 -2.05 -1.72 -6.78
N SER A 300 -2.40 -3.00 -6.72
CA SER A 300 -3.63 -3.52 -7.32
C SER A 300 -4.42 -4.41 -6.37
N ILE A 301 -5.72 -4.50 -6.62
CA ILE A 301 -6.59 -5.49 -5.99
C ILE A 301 -6.79 -6.63 -6.98
N ASP A 302 -6.23 -7.80 -6.69
CA ASP A 302 -6.49 -9.04 -7.42
C ASP A 302 -7.50 -9.87 -6.63
N PRO A 303 -8.55 -10.48 -7.23
CA PRO A 303 -9.22 -11.61 -6.62
C PRO A 303 -8.24 -12.75 -6.38
N GLU A 304 -7.58 -12.76 -5.23
CA GLU A 304 -6.68 -13.84 -4.85
C GLU A 304 -7.44 -15.19 -4.70
N TYR A 305 -8.77 -15.15 -4.53
CA TYR A 305 -9.61 -16.32 -4.28
C TYR A 305 -10.71 -16.47 -5.33
N ILE A 306 -10.71 -17.60 -6.06
CA ILE A 306 -11.85 -18.03 -6.87
C ILE A 306 -12.90 -18.60 -5.92
N THR A 307 -14.11 -18.03 -5.93
CA THR A 307 -15.24 -18.51 -5.11
C THR A 307 -16.49 -18.67 -5.95
N PHE A 308 -17.33 -19.66 -5.64
CA PHE A 308 -18.59 -19.88 -6.37
C PHE A 308 -19.59 -20.70 -5.55
N ILE A 309 -20.86 -20.62 -5.95
CA ILE A 309 -21.89 -21.63 -5.64
C ILE A 309 -22.39 -22.18 -6.97
N GLN A 310 -22.15 -23.46 -7.21
CA GLN A 310 -22.57 -24.16 -8.41
C GLN A 310 -23.55 -25.28 -8.05
N HIS A 311 -24.55 -25.43 -8.90
CA HIS A 311 -25.46 -26.58 -8.90
C HIS A 311 -25.45 -27.23 -10.29
N TYR A 312 -25.72 -28.53 -10.32
CA TYR A 312 -25.65 -29.35 -11.54
C TYR A 312 -26.99 -30.06 -11.77
N ASP A 313 -27.90 -29.39 -12.49
CA ASP A 313 -29.21 -29.91 -12.91
C ASP A 313 -29.15 -30.35 -14.37
N TYR A 314 -29.41 -31.63 -14.63
CA TYR A 314 -29.44 -32.19 -15.99
C TYR A 314 -30.87 -32.36 -16.56
N GLY A 315 -31.89 -31.94 -15.82
CA GLY A 315 -33.29 -31.88 -16.22
C GLY A 315 -34.02 -33.23 -16.27
N ASN A 316 -35.37 -33.13 -16.27
CA ASN A 316 -36.36 -34.22 -16.34
C ASN A 316 -36.87 -34.83 -15.01
N GLY A 317 -36.72 -34.11 -13.89
CA GLY A 317 -37.23 -34.58 -12.59
C GLY A 317 -36.43 -35.77 -12.04
N GLU A 318 -35.19 -35.90 -12.50
CA GLU A 318 -34.17 -36.74 -11.87
C GLU A 318 -33.76 -36.11 -10.53
N THR A 319 -33.24 -36.93 -9.63
CA THR A 319 -32.77 -36.48 -8.32
C THR A 319 -31.26 -36.65 -8.25
N GLU A 320 -30.57 -35.53 -8.11
CA GLU A 320 -29.13 -35.45 -7.94
C GLU A 320 -28.79 -35.02 -6.49
N ALA A 321 -27.85 -35.68 -5.84
CA ALA A 321 -27.47 -35.32 -4.47
C ALA A 321 -25.97 -35.43 -4.29
N GLY A 322 -25.32 -34.37 -3.80
CA GLY A 322 -23.89 -34.38 -3.50
C GLY A 322 -23.64 -35.07 -2.16
N LYS A 323 -22.57 -35.86 -2.11
CA LYS A 323 -22.19 -36.69 -0.96
C LYS A 323 -20.79 -36.35 -0.45
N PHE A 324 -19.83 -36.16 -1.35
CA PHE A 324 -18.47 -35.85 -0.96
C PHE A 324 -17.76 -35.06 -2.06
N GLY A 325 -16.80 -34.21 -1.70
CA GLY A 325 -15.98 -33.47 -2.65
C GLY A 325 -14.54 -33.35 -2.19
N ILE A 326 -13.62 -33.37 -3.16
CA ILE A 326 -12.20 -33.11 -2.92
C ILE A 326 -11.61 -32.13 -3.93
N GLN A 327 -10.58 -31.40 -3.52
CA GLN A 327 -9.69 -30.72 -4.46
C GLN A 327 -8.55 -31.67 -4.85
N THR A 328 -8.26 -31.76 -6.15
CA THR A 328 -7.15 -32.56 -6.69
C THR A 328 -5.84 -31.80 -6.64
N GLU A 329 -4.71 -32.52 -6.75
CA GLU A 329 -3.37 -31.91 -6.89
C GLU A 329 -3.20 -30.97 -8.10
N THR A 330 -4.18 -30.93 -9.01
CA THR A 330 -4.19 -30.09 -10.21
C THR A 330 -5.19 -28.94 -10.13
N ASP A 331 -5.63 -28.59 -8.91
CA ASP A 331 -6.60 -27.53 -8.58
C ASP A 331 -8.00 -27.71 -9.22
N ASN A 332 -8.28 -28.88 -9.80
CA ASN A 332 -9.62 -29.30 -10.20
C ASN A 332 -10.37 -29.90 -9.01
N TYR A 333 -11.71 -29.98 -9.07
CA TYR A 333 -12.53 -30.63 -8.04
C TYR A 333 -13.13 -31.93 -8.53
N ILE A 334 -13.29 -32.89 -7.62
CA ILE A 334 -14.02 -34.14 -7.84
C ILE A 334 -15.17 -34.19 -6.85
N ILE A 335 -16.38 -34.39 -7.38
CA ILE A 335 -17.62 -34.42 -6.63
C ILE A 335 -18.24 -35.80 -6.79
N LEU A 336 -18.45 -36.48 -5.67
CA LEU A 336 -19.22 -37.70 -5.56
C LEU A 336 -20.65 -37.33 -5.18
N GLY A 337 -21.60 -37.89 -5.91
CA GLY A 337 -23.02 -37.77 -5.63
C GLY A 337 -23.79 -39.02 -6.03
N SER A 338 -25.10 -38.89 -6.05
CA SER A 338 -26.03 -39.90 -6.59
C SER A 338 -26.89 -39.29 -7.67
N LYS A 339 -27.26 -40.08 -8.67
CA LYS A 339 -28.19 -39.71 -9.73
C LYS A 339 -29.14 -40.87 -10.02
N ASN A 340 -30.43 -40.70 -9.73
CA ASN A 340 -31.45 -41.76 -9.82
C ASN A 340 -31.08 -43.05 -9.07
N ASP A 341 -30.54 -42.91 -7.86
CA ASP A 341 -30.05 -44.02 -7.03
C ASP A 341 -28.82 -44.77 -7.57
N ASP A 342 -28.12 -44.22 -8.56
CA ASP A 342 -26.81 -44.70 -9.03
C ASP A 342 -25.67 -43.77 -8.57
N ILE A 343 -24.43 -44.25 -8.57
CA ILE A 343 -23.26 -43.45 -8.21
C ILE A 343 -22.95 -42.45 -9.32
N TRP A 344 -22.82 -41.18 -8.96
CA TRP A 344 -22.44 -40.11 -9.87
C TRP A 344 -21.10 -39.49 -9.48
N LEU A 345 -20.14 -39.46 -10.41
CA LEU A 345 -18.83 -38.87 -10.20
C LEU A 345 -18.60 -37.75 -11.22
N LEU A 346 -18.41 -36.53 -10.74
CA LEU A 346 -18.23 -35.33 -11.53
C LEU A 346 -16.82 -34.76 -11.30
N LYS A 347 -16.16 -34.31 -12.37
CA LYS A 347 -14.97 -33.46 -12.31
C LYS A 347 -15.29 -32.06 -12.79
N THR A 348 -14.77 -31.06 -12.09
CA THR A 348 -14.88 -29.65 -12.47
C THR A 348 -13.51 -28.99 -12.50
N ASP A 349 -13.40 -27.89 -13.25
CA ASP A 349 -12.24 -27.01 -13.13
C ASP A 349 -12.28 -26.16 -11.84
N GLU A 350 -11.27 -25.32 -11.65
CA GLU A 350 -11.12 -24.42 -10.50
C GLU A 350 -12.28 -23.42 -10.34
N GLY A 351 -13.02 -23.13 -11.42
CA GLY A 351 -14.18 -22.25 -11.44
C GLY A 351 -15.52 -22.99 -11.30
N GLY A 352 -15.50 -24.30 -11.04
CA GLY A 352 -16.70 -25.11 -10.88
C GLY A 352 -17.35 -25.56 -12.20
N LEU A 353 -16.73 -25.31 -13.36
CA LEU A 353 -17.27 -25.74 -14.64
C LEU A 353 -16.99 -27.23 -14.87
N GLU A 354 -18.01 -27.96 -15.33
CA GLU A 354 -17.89 -29.39 -15.61
C GLU A 354 -16.81 -29.69 -16.68
N SER A 355 -15.89 -30.58 -16.33
CA SER A 355 -14.92 -31.18 -17.24
C SER A 355 -15.41 -32.51 -17.80
N TRP A 356 -15.91 -33.39 -16.92
CA TRP A 356 -16.53 -34.67 -17.27
C TRP A 356 -17.38 -35.17 -16.11
N ASN A 357 -18.32 -36.06 -16.39
CA ASN A 357 -19.06 -36.79 -15.36
C ASN A 357 -19.33 -38.24 -15.81
N TYR A 358 -19.41 -39.17 -14.86
CA TYR A 358 -19.74 -40.58 -15.07
C TYR A 358 -20.84 -41.02 -14.11
N ILE A 359 -21.69 -41.92 -14.59
CA ILE A 359 -22.66 -42.66 -13.78
C ILE A 359 -22.20 -44.12 -13.77
N PHE A 360 -22.09 -44.70 -12.58
CA PHE A 360 -21.80 -46.12 -12.39
C PHE A 360 -23.08 -46.79 -11.89
N ASP A 361 -23.62 -47.69 -12.72
CA ASP A 361 -24.84 -48.47 -12.48
C ASP A 361 -24.46 -49.95 -12.52
N TYR A 362 -24.64 -50.63 -11.38
CA TYR A 362 -24.36 -52.06 -11.25
C TYR A 362 -25.64 -52.92 -11.22
N GLY A 363 -26.79 -52.33 -11.57
CA GLY A 363 -28.10 -52.98 -11.54
C GLY A 363 -28.66 -53.15 -10.13
N SER A 364 -28.11 -52.42 -9.16
CA SER A 364 -28.61 -52.29 -7.79
C SER A 364 -28.86 -50.81 -7.48
N THR A 365 -29.36 -50.50 -6.29
CA THR A 365 -29.34 -49.11 -5.83
C THR A 365 -28.01 -48.85 -5.15
N GLU A 366 -27.28 -47.82 -5.54
CA GLU A 366 -25.98 -47.46 -4.99
C GLU A 366 -25.96 -46.04 -4.40
N SER A 367 -25.44 -45.91 -3.17
CA SER A 367 -25.23 -44.61 -2.53
C SER A 367 -23.73 -44.38 -2.31
N GLY A 368 -23.19 -43.36 -2.98
CA GLY A 368 -21.82 -42.90 -2.72
C GLY A 368 -21.65 -42.45 -1.26
N VAL A 369 -20.49 -42.76 -0.69
CA VAL A 369 -20.10 -42.41 0.69
C VAL A 369 -18.97 -41.39 0.65
N VAL A 370 -17.81 -41.78 0.11
CA VAL A 370 -16.60 -40.94 0.08
C VAL A 370 -15.78 -41.22 -1.18
N VAL A 371 -15.12 -40.19 -1.69
CA VAL A 371 -14.13 -40.28 -2.77
C VAL A 371 -12.78 -39.79 -2.27
N LYS A 372 -11.69 -40.47 -2.67
CA LYS A 372 -10.30 -40.04 -2.42
C LYS A 372 -9.50 -40.09 -3.71
N GLU A 373 -8.56 -39.15 -3.86
CA GLU A 373 -7.55 -39.21 -4.91
C GLU A 373 -6.49 -40.26 -4.55
N ALA A 374 -6.17 -41.12 -5.51
CA ALA A 374 -5.13 -42.13 -5.40
C ALA A 374 -3.79 -41.59 -5.92
N SER A 375 -2.68 -42.21 -5.49
CA SER A 375 -1.32 -41.79 -5.88
C SER A 375 -1.01 -41.82 -7.39
N ASP A 376 -1.87 -42.45 -8.20
CA ASP A 376 -1.79 -42.48 -9.66
C ASP A 376 -2.68 -41.43 -10.35
N MET A 377 -3.16 -40.44 -9.60
CA MET A 377 -4.12 -39.39 -10.00
C MET A 377 -5.50 -39.95 -10.40
N GLY A 378 -5.78 -41.23 -10.16
CA GLY A 378 -7.11 -41.81 -10.27
C GLY A 378 -7.93 -41.59 -9.00
N TYR A 379 -9.17 -42.06 -9.00
CA TYR A 379 -10.08 -41.86 -7.86
C TYR A 379 -10.59 -43.19 -7.32
N VAL A 380 -10.61 -43.34 -6.00
CA VAL A 380 -11.28 -44.44 -5.32
C VAL A 380 -12.57 -43.95 -4.68
N VAL A 381 -13.66 -44.66 -4.94
CA VAL A 381 -15.00 -44.35 -4.43
C VAL A 381 -15.43 -45.50 -3.54
N LEU A 382 -15.85 -45.18 -2.32
CA LEU A 382 -16.63 -46.08 -1.47
C LEU A 382 -18.11 -45.75 -1.66
N ALA A 383 -18.92 -46.78 -1.87
CA ALA A 383 -20.37 -46.69 -1.96
C ALA A 383 -21.01 -47.87 -1.23
N ASN A 384 -22.31 -47.75 -0.94
CA ASN A 384 -23.13 -48.83 -0.42
C ASN A 384 -24.08 -49.29 -1.54
N SER A 385 -24.06 -50.56 -1.89
CA SER A 385 -24.94 -51.18 -2.87
C SER A 385 -26.05 -51.95 -2.17
N ASN A 386 -27.28 -51.90 -2.67
CA ASN A 386 -28.42 -52.65 -2.13
C ASN A 386 -29.14 -53.45 -3.24
N ILE A 387 -29.19 -54.76 -3.05
CA ILE A 387 -29.92 -55.71 -3.88
C ILE A 387 -30.92 -56.48 -3.00
N ASP A 388 -32.22 -56.30 -3.22
CA ASP A 388 -33.28 -57.03 -2.50
C ASP A 388 -33.16 -56.98 -0.96
N ASP A 389 -32.84 -55.80 -0.40
CA ASP A 389 -32.60 -55.52 1.03
C ASP A 389 -31.26 -56.04 1.60
N ASP A 390 -30.41 -56.65 0.76
CA ASP A 390 -29.04 -57.04 1.07
C ASP A 390 -28.10 -55.87 0.75
N HIS A 391 -27.44 -55.31 1.76
CA HIS A 391 -26.51 -54.19 1.58
C HIS A 391 -25.07 -54.68 1.67
N ASP A 392 -24.28 -54.34 0.67
CA ASP A 392 -22.83 -54.57 0.61
C ASP A 392 -22.12 -53.23 0.44
N ILE A 393 -20.84 -53.18 0.77
CA ILE A 393 -19.99 -52.06 0.34
C ILE A 393 -19.41 -52.33 -1.04
N LEU A 394 -19.41 -51.32 -1.89
CA LEU A 394 -18.85 -51.31 -3.22
C LEU A 394 -17.66 -50.35 -3.27
N ILE A 395 -16.51 -50.84 -3.70
CA ILE A 395 -15.31 -50.04 -3.93
C ILE A 395 -15.06 -49.95 -5.43
N ILE A 396 -14.96 -48.73 -5.96
CA ILE A 396 -14.69 -48.47 -7.38
C ILE A 396 -13.36 -47.73 -7.49
N LYS A 397 -12.46 -48.20 -8.33
CA LYS A 397 -11.27 -47.46 -8.76
C LYS A 397 -11.44 -46.98 -10.18
N THR A 398 -11.09 -45.72 -10.39
CA THR A 398 -11.06 -45.07 -11.70
C THR A 398 -9.66 -44.57 -12.03
N ASN A 399 -9.38 -44.34 -13.30
CA ASN A 399 -8.22 -43.56 -13.72
C ASN A 399 -8.51 -42.05 -13.64
N ALA A 400 -7.49 -41.21 -13.90
CA ALA A 400 -7.59 -39.75 -13.84
C ALA A 400 -8.67 -39.12 -14.76
N ASN A 401 -9.19 -39.86 -15.74
CA ASN A 401 -10.26 -39.43 -16.64
C ASN A 401 -11.63 -39.98 -16.24
N GLY A 402 -11.77 -40.54 -15.02
CA GLY A 402 -13.03 -41.04 -14.47
C GLY A 402 -13.48 -42.40 -14.98
N SER A 403 -12.75 -43.03 -15.90
CA SER A 403 -13.10 -44.38 -16.39
C SER A 403 -12.74 -45.43 -15.35
N GLU A 404 -13.68 -46.36 -15.09
CA GLU A 404 -13.48 -47.50 -14.20
C GLU A 404 -12.28 -48.36 -14.63
N GLU A 405 -11.47 -48.74 -13.66
CA GLU A 405 -10.37 -49.71 -13.80
C GLU A 405 -10.74 -51.05 -13.17
N TRP A 406 -11.36 -51.00 -11.99
CA TRP A 406 -11.91 -52.16 -11.28
C TRP A 406 -12.97 -51.74 -10.27
N SER A 407 -13.82 -52.71 -9.92
CA SER A 407 -14.80 -52.63 -8.85
C SER A 407 -14.82 -53.93 -8.05
N HIS A 408 -15.03 -53.84 -6.74
CA HIS A 408 -15.17 -55.00 -5.84
C HIS A 408 -16.27 -54.75 -4.81
N ASN A 409 -17.08 -55.78 -4.54
CA ASN A 409 -18.07 -55.78 -3.46
C ASN A 409 -17.53 -56.54 -2.26
N PHE A 410 -17.83 -56.05 -1.06
CA PHE A 410 -17.50 -56.68 0.20
C PHE A 410 -18.71 -56.64 1.13
N GLY A 411 -18.93 -57.77 1.80
CA GLY A 411 -20.05 -57.99 2.72
C GLY A 411 -20.43 -59.46 2.76
N GLY A 412 -21.42 -59.76 3.58
CA GLY A 412 -22.05 -61.06 3.77
C GLY A 412 -23.54 -61.01 3.46
N GLU A 413 -24.31 -61.94 4.01
CA GLU A 413 -25.78 -61.80 3.97
C GLU A 413 -26.20 -60.80 5.04
N GLY A 414 -26.86 -59.71 4.67
CA GLY A 414 -27.41 -58.75 5.64
C GLY A 414 -27.25 -57.29 5.24
N ILE A 415 -26.78 -56.48 6.20
CA ILE A 415 -26.62 -55.04 6.02
C ILE A 415 -25.18 -54.67 6.38
N ASP A 416 -24.36 -54.53 5.34
CA ASP A 416 -22.98 -54.08 5.44
C ASP A 416 -22.87 -52.70 4.80
N ILE A 417 -22.49 -51.72 5.61
CA ILE A 417 -22.51 -50.30 5.22
C ILE A 417 -21.15 -49.69 5.54
N GLY A 418 -20.56 -49.01 4.57
CA GLY A 418 -19.35 -48.23 4.74
C GLY A 418 -19.67 -46.84 5.27
N GLY A 419 -18.92 -46.41 6.28
CA GLY A 419 -18.98 -45.07 6.86
C GLY A 419 -17.94 -44.13 6.26
N ASP A 420 -16.68 -44.58 6.16
CA ASP A 420 -15.56 -43.76 5.66
C ASP A 420 -14.39 -44.64 5.16
N MET A 421 -13.49 -44.04 4.38
CA MET A 421 -12.35 -44.72 3.75
C MET A 421 -11.13 -43.80 3.68
N MET A 422 -9.95 -44.39 3.88
CA MET A 422 -8.66 -43.75 3.60
C MET A 422 -7.80 -44.56 2.65
N VAL A 423 -6.99 -43.85 1.86
CA VAL A 423 -5.89 -44.43 1.10
C VAL A 423 -4.69 -44.61 2.02
N THR A 424 -4.13 -45.82 2.07
CA THR A 424 -2.98 -46.13 2.91
C THR A 424 -1.66 -45.85 2.19
N PRO A 425 -0.54 -45.61 2.90
CA PRO A 425 0.74 -45.24 2.27
C PRO A 425 1.31 -46.25 1.27
N ASP A 426 0.89 -47.51 1.35
CA ASP A 426 1.23 -48.59 0.41
C ASP A 426 0.32 -48.64 -0.83
N GLY A 427 -0.61 -47.69 -0.97
CA GLY A 427 -1.57 -47.58 -2.06
C GLY A 427 -2.82 -48.45 -1.91
N GLY A 428 -2.96 -49.17 -0.79
CA GLY A 428 -4.19 -49.88 -0.44
C GLY A 428 -5.26 -48.96 0.18
N LEU A 429 -6.31 -49.57 0.73
CA LEU A 429 -7.40 -48.84 1.39
C LEU A 429 -7.61 -49.38 2.81
N ILE A 430 -8.11 -48.53 3.71
CA ILE A 430 -8.71 -48.92 4.98
C ILE A 430 -10.11 -48.31 5.04
N ILE A 431 -11.10 -49.13 5.38
CA ILE A 431 -12.51 -48.77 5.42
C ILE A 431 -13.00 -49.02 6.84
N VAL A 432 -13.85 -48.12 7.33
CA VAL A 432 -14.66 -48.33 8.52
C VAL A 432 -16.14 -48.39 8.14
N GLY A 433 -16.89 -49.21 8.84
CA GLY A 433 -18.32 -49.31 8.63
C GLY A 433 -19.01 -50.21 9.65
N THR A 434 -20.11 -50.78 9.22
CA THR A 434 -20.93 -51.71 9.99
C THR A 434 -20.98 -53.03 9.23
N TYR A 435 -20.82 -54.14 9.96
CA TYR A 435 -21.01 -55.48 9.43
C TYR A 435 -22.17 -56.16 10.17
N ASN A 436 -23.15 -56.67 9.44
CA ASN A 436 -24.32 -57.33 10.02
C ASN A 436 -24.49 -58.74 9.47
N THR A 437 -24.37 -59.74 10.35
CA THR A 437 -24.29 -61.15 9.95
C THR A 437 -25.62 -61.87 9.78
N ASN A 438 -26.79 -61.29 10.12
CA ASN A 438 -28.10 -61.96 10.03
C ASN A 438 -29.31 -61.00 10.12
N ILE A 439 -30.51 -61.52 9.83
CA ILE A 439 -31.83 -60.86 9.93
C ILE A 439 -32.25 -60.51 11.40
N GLY A 440 -31.30 -60.19 12.27
CA GLY A 440 -31.47 -59.77 13.67
C GLY A 440 -30.85 -58.40 13.95
N ARG A 441 -31.07 -57.86 15.17
CA ARG A 441 -30.39 -56.65 15.66
C ARG A 441 -29.03 -57.07 16.22
N ASP A 442 -28.02 -57.19 15.37
CA ASP A 442 -26.64 -57.42 15.79
C ASP A 442 -25.74 -56.88 14.69
N SER A 443 -25.26 -55.66 14.87
CA SER A 443 -24.42 -54.98 13.87
C SER A 443 -23.14 -54.55 14.56
N ASP A 444 -22.00 -55.05 14.07
CA ASP A 444 -20.71 -54.80 14.68
C ASP A 444 -19.93 -53.74 13.89
N LEU A 445 -19.08 -52.98 14.59
CA LEU A 445 -18.11 -52.10 13.97
C LEU A 445 -17.18 -52.94 13.08
N TRP A 446 -17.04 -52.57 11.81
CA TRP A 446 -16.24 -53.29 10.83
C TRP A 446 -15.07 -52.46 10.34
N LEU A 447 -13.90 -53.10 10.25
CA LEU A 447 -12.72 -52.57 9.59
C LEU A 447 -12.29 -53.52 8.47
N LEU A 448 -12.11 -52.98 7.27
CA LEU A 448 -11.65 -53.70 6.09
C LEU A 448 -10.38 -53.04 5.54
N LYS A 449 -9.30 -53.81 5.42
CA LYS A 449 -8.08 -53.41 4.75
C LYS A 449 -7.95 -54.12 3.40
N THR A 450 -7.63 -53.34 2.37
CA THR A 450 -7.32 -53.87 1.03
C THR A 450 -5.92 -53.48 0.58
N ASN A 451 -5.39 -54.23 -0.39
CA ASN A 451 -4.18 -53.88 -1.12
C ASN A 451 -4.50 -52.91 -2.28
N SER A 452 -3.46 -52.44 -2.98
CA SER A 452 -3.60 -51.45 -4.07
C SER A 452 -4.38 -51.94 -5.30
N MET A 453 -4.70 -53.23 -5.38
CA MET A 453 -5.57 -53.81 -6.43
C MET A 453 -7.00 -54.00 -5.92
N GLY A 454 -7.32 -53.50 -4.73
CA GLY A 454 -8.61 -53.62 -4.09
C GLY A 454 -8.93 -55.00 -3.53
N ASN A 455 -7.97 -55.93 -3.41
CA ASN A 455 -8.25 -57.22 -2.78
C ASN A 455 -8.11 -57.11 -1.26
N GLU A 456 -8.99 -57.78 -0.52
CA GLU A 456 -8.91 -57.89 0.93
C GLU A 456 -7.56 -58.45 1.39
N GLU A 457 -6.94 -57.76 2.34
CA GLU A 457 -5.78 -58.24 3.09
C GLU A 457 -6.20 -58.80 4.45
N TRP A 458 -7.10 -58.09 5.12
CA TRP A 458 -7.76 -58.51 6.34
C TRP A 458 -9.06 -57.73 6.56
N SER A 459 -9.97 -58.35 7.30
CA SER A 459 -11.17 -57.72 7.84
C SER A 459 -11.35 -58.13 9.30
N ILE A 460 -11.81 -57.20 10.14
CA ILE A 460 -12.09 -57.46 11.55
C ILE A 460 -13.40 -56.80 11.96
N THR A 461 -14.12 -57.45 12.86
CA THR A 461 -15.25 -56.86 13.57
C THR A 461 -14.86 -56.57 15.01
N LEU A 462 -15.24 -55.40 15.50
CA LEU A 462 -14.99 -54.93 16.86
C LEU A 462 -16.32 -54.84 17.59
N THR A 463 -16.41 -55.52 18.73
CA THR A 463 -17.61 -55.59 19.56
C THR A 463 -17.27 -55.26 21.02
N SER A 464 -18.24 -54.69 21.73
CA SER A 464 -18.06 -54.21 23.10
C SER A 464 -18.20 -55.29 24.19
N GLU A 465 -18.94 -56.39 23.91
CA GLU A 465 -19.15 -57.52 24.84
C GLU A 465 -19.29 -58.88 24.13
N ASN A 466 -19.44 -59.97 24.90
CA ASN A 466 -19.53 -61.35 24.39
C ASN A 466 -20.81 -61.61 23.55
N GLU A 467 -20.76 -61.45 22.22
CA GLU A 467 -21.52 -62.10 21.11
C GLU A 467 -23.04 -62.44 21.30
N ASN A 468 -23.76 -61.98 22.33
CA ASN A 468 -25.10 -62.52 22.66
C ASN A 468 -26.11 -61.51 23.20
N GLN A 469 -25.84 -60.20 23.12
CA GLN A 469 -26.81 -59.18 23.54
C GLN A 469 -27.51 -58.47 22.37
N GLY A 470 -27.04 -58.61 21.13
CA GLY A 470 -27.64 -57.94 19.97
C GLY A 470 -27.54 -56.43 20.09
N LEU A 471 -26.34 -55.95 20.46
CA LEU A 471 -26.06 -54.51 20.52
C LEU A 471 -25.75 -54.01 19.10
N ILE A 472 -25.83 -52.70 18.95
CA ILE A 472 -25.57 -52.03 17.68
C ILE A 472 -24.31 -51.19 17.88
N GLU A 473 -23.26 -51.56 17.17
CA GLU A 473 -22.01 -50.83 17.00
C GLU A 473 -21.87 -50.41 15.54
N ASN A 474 -21.95 -49.11 15.27
CA ASN A 474 -21.86 -48.58 13.90
C ASN A 474 -20.60 -47.75 13.72
N GLY A 475 -19.79 -48.08 12.72
CA GLY A 475 -18.62 -47.28 12.35
C GLY A 475 -18.97 -46.09 11.47
N TYR A 476 -18.44 -44.92 11.79
CA TYR A 476 -18.74 -43.66 11.09
C TYR A 476 -17.53 -43.12 10.33
N SER A 477 -16.46 -42.75 11.04
CA SER A 477 -15.30 -42.10 10.43
C SER A 477 -13.98 -42.70 10.92
N ILE A 478 -12.96 -42.61 10.07
CA ILE A 478 -11.63 -43.13 10.33
C ILE A 478 -10.56 -42.12 9.91
N SER A 479 -9.54 -41.96 10.76
CA SER A 479 -8.39 -41.10 10.48
C SER A 479 -7.08 -41.81 10.80
N ALA A 480 -6.01 -41.45 10.10
CA ALA A 480 -4.68 -42.00 10.34
C ALA A 480 -4.06 -41.38 11.60
N THR A 481 -3.25 -42.15 12.31
CA THR A 481 -2.48 -41.66 13.46
C THR A 481 -0.99 -41.59 13.14
N SER A 482 -0.29 -40.68 13.82
CA SER A 482 1.14 -40.40 13.66
C SER A 482 2.07 -41.58 13.97
N ASP A 483 1.57 -42.62 14.63
CA ASP A 483 2.26 -43.89 14.88
C ASP A 483 1.94 -44.98 13.82
N ASN A 484 1.32 -44.61 12.69
CA ASN A 484 0.86 -45.47 11.61
C ASN A 484 -0.30 -46.41 11.97
N GLY A 485 -1.03 -46.12 13.05
CA GLY A 485 -2.32 -46.74 13.35
C GLY A 485 -3.49 -45.95 12.77
N TYR A 486 -4.68 -46.21 13.31
CA TYR A 486 -5.91 -45.53 12.94
C TYR A 486 -6.72 -45.16 14.19
N ILE A 487 -7.44 -44.05 14.11
CA ILE A 487 -8.43 -43.63 15.08
C ILE A 487 -9.81 -43.70 14.41
N VAL A 488 -10.77 -44.29 15.11
CA VAL A 488 -12.10 -44.58 14.60
C VAL A 488 -13.15 -43.96 15.52
N SER A 489 -14.16 -43.31 14.95
CA SER A 489 -15.41 -42.99 15.64
C SER A 489 -16.49 -44.00 15.28
N ALA A 490 -17.20 -44.46 16.30
CA ALA A 490 -18.33 -45.37 16.18
C ALA A 490 -19.44 -44.98 17.17
N ALA A 491 -20.69 -45.32 16.90
CA ALA A 491 -21.76 -45.25 17.89
C ALA A 491 -21.97 -46.63 18.53
N ILE A 492 -22.20 -46.69 19.84
CA ILE A 492 -22.37 -47.94 20.59
C ILE A 492 -23.64 -47.92 21.44
N GLU A 493 -24.54 -48.89 21.25
CA GLU A 493 -25.68 -49.10 22.18
C GLU A 493 -25.18 -49.56 23.56
N THR A 494 -25.55 -48.85 24.63
CA THR A 494 -25.14 -49.21 26.01
C THR A 494 -25.95 -50.35 26.60
N ASN A 495 -27.11 -50.65 26.02
CA ASN A 495 -27.96 -51.78 26.35
C ASN A 495 -28.88 -52.11 25.17
N TYR A 496 -29.42 -53.33 25.11
CA TYR A 496 -30.35 -53.75 24.06
C TYR A 496 -31.52 -52.75 23.90
N GLN A 497 -31.68 -52.20 22.69
CA GLN A 497 -32.69 -51.16 22.38
C GLN A 497 -32.55 -49.90 23.24
N GLY A 498 -31.32 -49.58 23.62
CA GLY A 498 -30.95 -48.46 24.48
C GLY A 498 -30.41 -47.25 23.72
N PRO A 499 -30.11 -46.16 24.44
CA PRO A 499 -29.37 -45.03 23.91
C PRO A 499 -28.01 -45.45 23.33
N SER A 500 -27.50 -44.67 22.37
CA SER A 500 -26.18 -44.88 21.78
C SER A 500 -25.21 -43.78 22.18
N ASP A 501 -24.03 -44.17 22.65
CA ASP A 501 -22.96 -43.27 23.03
C ASP A 501 -21.91 -43.18 21.91
N VAL A 502 -21.05 -42.17 21.96
CA VAL A 502 -19.85 -42.08 21.12
C VAL A 502 -18.81 -43.10 21.61
N TRP A 503 -18.25 -43.89 20.71
CA TRP A 503 -17.14 -44.81 20.93
C TRP A 503 -15.94 -44.38 20.09
N LEU A 504 -14.85 -44.01 20.76
CA LEU A 504 -13.57 -43.66 20.14
C LEU A 504 -12.60 -44.81 20.31
N ILE A 505 -12.07 -45.34 19.20
CA ILE A 505 -11.22 -46.53 19.18
C ILE A 505 -9.92 -46.23 18.47
N ASN A 506 -8.80 -46.43 19.17
CA ASN A 506 -7.48 -46.42 18.56
C ASN A 506 -7.06 -47.85 18.24
N VAL A 507 -6.72 -48.10 16.98
CA VAL A 507 -6.26 -49.40 16.48
C VAL A 507 -4.88 -49.25 15.86
N ASP A 508 -4.07 -50.30 15.94
CA ASP A 508 -2.78 -50.32 15.26
C ASP A 508 -2.92 -50.65 13.75
N ALA A 509 -1.79 -50.66 13.03
CA ALA A 509 -1.76 -50.95 11.59
C ALA A 509 -2.29 -52.34 11.21
N SER A 510 -2.37 -53.28 12.15
CA SER A 510 -2.90 -54.63 11.97
C SER A 510 -4.40 -54.72 12.30
N GLY A 511 -4.99 -53.61 12.78
CA GLY A 511 -6.37 -53.54 13.25
C GLY A 511 -6.56 -53.91 14.73
N ASP A 512 -5.49 -54.20 15.47
CA ASP A 512 -5.61 -54.57 16.89
C ASP A 512 -5.94 -53.33 17.73
N THR A 513 -6.95 -53.41 18.60
CA THR A 513 -7.33 -52.31 19.50
C THR A 513 -6.23 -52.02 20.51
N SER A 514 -5.66 -50.81 20.44
CA SER A 514 -4.70 -50.30 21.41
C SER A 514 -5.39 -49.79 22.68
N TRP A 515 -6.45 -49.01 22.50
CA TRP A 515 -7.33 -48.54 23.55
C TRP A 515 -8.66 -48.06 22.96
N SER A 516 -9.68 -47.95 23.80
CA SER A 516 -10.94 -47.33 23.42
C SER A 516 -11.55 -46.59 24.61
N THR A 517 -12.42 -45.62 24.33
CA THR A 517 -13.17 -44.85 25.34
C THR A 517 -14.56 -44.51 24.81
N THR A 518 -15.52 -44.25 25.70
CA THR A 518 -16.86 -43.82 25.33
C THR A 518 -17.20 -42.43 25.90
N PHE A 519 -18.11 -41.72 25.23
CA PHE A 519 -18.66 -40.44 25.67
C PHE A 519 -20.19 -40.45 25.51
N ASP A 520 -20.88 -40.20 26.61
CA ASP A 520 -22.34 -40.03 26.70
C ASP A 520 -22.65 -38.53 26.59
N ILE A 521 -23.20 -38.11 25.45
CA ILE A 521 -23.50 -36.70 25.16
C ILE A 521 -24.99 -36.44 25.40
N ASP A 522 -25.87 -37.24 24.79
CA ASP A 522 -27.31 -37.19 24.96
C ASP A 522 -27.96 -38.58 24.77
N VAL A 523 -29.13 -38.70 24.14
CA VAL A 523 -29.85 -39.99 24.03
C VAL A 523 -29.29 -40.88 22.91
N TYR A 524 -29.16 -40.36 21.70
CA TYR A 524 -28.55 -41.11 20.59
C TYR A 524 -27.50 -40.22 19.94
N ASP A 525 -26.23 -40.60 20.08
CA ASP A 525 -25.10 -39.84 19.60
C ASP A 525 -24.53 -40.42 18.29
N TYR A 526 -24.35 -39.56 17.28
CA TYR A 526 -23.88 -39.90 15.93
C TYR A 526 -22.53 -39.21 15.66
N PRO A 527 -21.40 -39.91 15.81
CA PRO A 527 -20.06 -39.31 15.71
C PRO A 527 -19.52 -39.32 14.27
N GLU A 528 -20.13 -38.49 13.44
CA GLU A 528 -19.94 -38.42 11.97
C GLU A 528 -18.51 -38.16 11.51
N ALA A 529 -17.67 -37.50 12.31
CA ALA A 529 -16.29 -37.17 11.90
C ALA A 529 -15.28 -37.36 13.03
N VAL A 530 -14.10 -37.91 12.69
CA VAL A 530 -12.94 -37.99 13.59
C VAL A 530 -11.65 -37.61 12.87
N LEU A 531 -10.74 -36.95 13.58
CA LEU A 531 -9.37 -36.72 13.12
C LEU A 531 -8.35 -36.71 14.27
N GLN A 532 -7.09 -37.04 13.95
CA GLN A 532 -5.97 -36.73 14.85
C GLN A 532 -5.60 -35.26 14.72
N THR A 533 -5.50 -34.57 15.85
CA THR A 533 -5.19 -33.13 15.87
C THR A 533 -3.69 -32.87 15.82
N ILE A 534 -3.27 -31.69 15.34
CA ILE A 534 -1.86 -31.29 15.21
C ILE A 534 -1.10 -31.38 16.55
N ASP A 535 -1.78 -31.14 17.67
CA ASP A 535 -1.22 -31.25 19.03
C ASP A 535 -1.03 -32.72 19.51
N GLY A 536 -1.42 -33.71 18.70
CA GLY A 536 -1.32 -35.14 18.98
C GLY A 536 -2.51 -35.74 19.73
N GLY A 537 -3.56 -34.95 20.01
CA GLY A 537 -4.85 -35.44 20.51
C GLY A 537 -5.81 -35.87 19.40
N PHE A 538 -7.11 -35.92 19.72
CA PHE A 538 -8.15 -36.24 18.74
C PHE A 538 -9.33 -35.27 18.85
N ALA A 539 -10.01 -35.06 17.73
CA ALA A 539 -11.27 -34.32 17.67
C ALA A 539 -12.37 -35.23 17.09
N ILE A 540 -13.56 -35.18 17.68
CA ILE A 540 -14.73 -35.94 17.23
C ILE A 540 -15.91 -34.97 17.13
N ALA A 541 -16.56 -34.93 15.98
CA ALA A 541 -17.72 -34.08 15.76
C ALA A 541 -18.94 -34.92 15.34
N GLY A 542 -20.11 -34.41 15.68
CA GLY A 542 -21.35 -35.13 15.41
C GLY A 542 -22.57 -34.39 15.90
N TYR A 543 -23.65 -35.14 16.04
CA TYR A 543 -24.93 -34.64 16.55
C TYR A 543 -25.65 -35.69 17.37
N SER A 544 -26.68 -35.25 18.09
CA SER A 544 -27.50 -36.14 18.89
C SER A 544 -28.99 -35.98 18.57
N THR A 545 -29.76 -37.03 18.87
CA THR A 545 -31.22 -37.02 18.78
C THR A 545 -31.88 -37.49 20.07
N ASP A 546 -33.14 -37.14 20.27
CA ASP A 546 -33.97 -37.65 21.35
C ASP A 546 -34.59 -39.04 21.01
N ASN A 547 -35.54 -39.50 21.82
CA ASN A 547 -36.21 -40.81 21.61
C ASN A 547 -37.21 -40.79 20.44
N GLU A 548 -37.57 -39.61 19.96
CA GLU A 548 -38.47 -39.37 18.86
C GLU A 548 -37.70 -39.25 17.53
N GLY A 549 -36.37 -39.17 17.60
CA GLY A 549 -35.47 -39.00 16.45
C GLY A 549 -35.30 -37.53 16.05
N ASP A 550 -35.75 -36.59 16.87
CA ASP A 550 -35.57 -35.17 16.64
C ASP A 550 -34.16 -34.75 17.07
N SER A 551 -33.48 -33.95 16.24
CA SER A 551 -32.13 -33.42 16.54
C SER A 551 -32.16 -32.56 17.81
N THR A 552 -31.33 -32.92 18.79
CA THR A 552 -31.14 -32.14 20.03
C THR A 552 -30.01 -31.14 19.92
N GLY A 553 -29.11 -31.30 18.94
CA GLY A 553 -28.07 -30.36 18.60
C GLY A 553 -26.79 -31.04 18.12
N SER A 554 -25.83 -30.23 17.71
CA SER A 554 -24.51 -30.68 17.30
C SER A 554 -23.43 -30.38 18.34
N TRP A 555 -22.34 -31.13 18.29
CA TRP A 555 -21.29 -31.09 19.30
C TRP A 555 -19.90 -31.37 18.72
N LEU A 556 -18.88 -30.97 19.46
CA LEU A 556 -17.47 -31.26 19.20
C LEU A 556 -16.77 -31.69 20.50
N ILE A 557 -16.03 -32.79 20.45
CA ILE A 557 -15.24 -33.36 21.54
C ILE A 557 -13.77 -33.19 21.20
N LYS A 558 -12.97 -32.70 22.14
CA LYS A 558 -11.50 -32.72 22.06
C LYS A 558 -10.94 -33.62 23.15
N THR A 559 -10.02 -34.49 22.76
CA THR A 559 -9.29 -35.37 23.67
C THR A 559 -7.77 -35.14 23.62
N ASP A 560 -7.07 -35.70 24.59
CA ASP A 560 -5.63 -35.93 24.51
C ASP A 560 -5.32 -37.17 23.65
N GLY A 561 -4.03 -37.46 23.43
CA GLY A 561 -3.58 -38.61 22.63
C GLY A 561 -3.84 -39.99 23.27
N ALA A 562 -4.31 -40.04 24.51
CA ALA A 562 -4.74 -41.25 25.19
C ALA A 562 -6.28 -41.39 25.24
N GLY A 563 -7.00 -40.56 24.48
CA GLY A 563 -8.46 -40.54 24.42
C GLY A 563 -9.14 -39.89 25.62
N GLN A 564 -8.40 -39.27 26.55
CA GLN A 564 -9.04 -38.61 27.69
C GLN A 564 -9.64 -37.26 27.29
N GLN A 565 -10.87 -37.00 27.72
CA GLN A 565 -11.56 -35.75 27.44
C GLN A 565 -10.76 -34.54 27.93
N ILE A 566 -10.56 -33.57 27.04
CA ILE A 566 -10.09 -32.22 27.38
C ILE A 566 -11.30 -31.30 27.54
N TRP A 567 -12.18 -31.26 26.54
CA TRP A 567 -13.43 -30.50 26.55
C TRP A 567 -14.47 -31.09 25.60
N ILE A 568 -15.72 -30.74 25.84
CA ILE A 568 -16.88 -31.01 24.96
C ILE A 568 -17.60 -29.68 24.78
N GLN A 569 -17.92 -29.34 23.55
CA GLN A 569 -18.59 -28.10 23.18
C GLN A 569 -19.89 -28.41 22.42
N ASN A 570 -21.02 -27.97 22.97
CA ASN A 570 -22.29 -27.95 22.23
C ASN A 570 -22.28 -26.72 21.32
N LEU A 571 -22.65 -26.91 20.05
CA LEU A 571 -22.51 -25.89 19.01
C LEU A 571 -23.83 -25.14 18.79
N SER A 572 -24.89 -25.85 18.38
CA SER A 572 -26.21 -25.25 18.14
C SER A 572 -27.33 -26.28 18.30
N ASP A 573 -28.51 -25.83 18.70
CA ASP A 573 -29.73 -26.65 18.74
C ASP A 573 -30.26 -26.89 17.32
N GLN A 574 -30.97 -27.99 17.09
CA GLN A 574 -31.55 -28.34 15.76
C GLN A 574 -30.52 -28.26 14.61
N SER A 575 -29.32 -28.77 14.87
CA SER A 575 -28.22 -28.78 13.90
C SER A 575 -27.55 -30.15 13.88
N ALA A 576 -26.89 -30.46 12.78
CA ALA A 576 -26.07 -31.65 12.64
C ALA A 576 -24.74 -31.28 12.00
N ILE A 577 -23.66 -31.91 12.44
CA ILE A 577 -22.35 -31.84 11.78
C ILE A 577 -22.10 -33.17 11.09
N HIS A 578 -21.70 -33.13 9.82
CA HIS A 578 -21.44 -34.32 9.00
C HIS A 578 -19.96 -34.48 8.64
N CYS A 579 -19.18 -33.39 8.62
CA CYS A 579 -17.76 -33.46 8.29
C CYS A 579 -16.97 -32.39 9.04
N MET A 580 -15.70 -32.71 9.31
CA MET A 580 -14.75 -31.85 10.00
C MET A 580 -13.36 -32.00 9.39
N VAL A 581 -12.66 -30.88 9.26
CA VAL A 581 -11.22 -30.83 8.96
C VAL A 581 -10.51 -29.92 9.96
N GLU A 582 -9.22 -30.18 10.22
CA GLU A 582 -8.35 -29.24 10.93
C GLU A 582 -7.57 -28.45 9.88
N THR A 583 -7.64 -27.12 9.93
CA THR A 583 -6.93 -26.25 8.99
C THR A 583 -5.45 -26.16 9.34
N ASP A 584 -4.60 -25.68 8.41
CA ASP A 584 -3.14 -25.60 8.60
C ASP A 584 -2.68 -24.84 9.85
N ASN A 585 -3.49 -23.90 10.33
CA ASN A 585 -3.24 -23.11 11.54
C ASN A 585 -3.77 -23.77 12.83
N GLY A 586 -4.36 -24.96 12.74
CA GLY A 586 -4.94 -25.74 13.84
C GLY A 586 -6.40 -25.45 14.18
N SER A 587 -7.09 -24.54 13.50
CA SER A 587 -8.53 -24.35 13.71
C SER A 587 -9.34 -25.55 13.20
N PHE A 588 -10.48 -25.83 13.83
CA PHE A 588 -11.46 -26.78 13.33
C PHE A 588 -12.42 -26.09 12.37
N LEU A 589 -12.64 -26.70 11.22
CA LEU A 589 -13.67 -26.31 10.27
C LEU A 589 -14.68 -27.45 10.18
N LEU A 590 -15.94 -27.13 10.46
CA LEU A 590 -17.04 -28.08 10.57
C LEU A 590 -18.11 -27.70 9.55
N THR A 591 -18.72 -28.69 8.92
CA THR A 591 -19.86 -28.46 8.04
C THR A 591 -21.01 -29.41 8.34
N GLY A 592 -22.22 -28.96 8.01
CA GLY A 592 -23.42 -29.73 8.24
C GLY A 592 -24.68 -28.93 7.94
N ILE A 593 -25.71 -29.13 8.76
CA ILE A 593 -26.99 -28.45 8.64
C ILE A 593 -27.33 -27.67 9.89
N ILE A 594 -27.96 -26.51 9.69
CA ILE A 594 -28.65 -25.80 10.74
C ILE A 594 -30.11 -25.61 10.32
N SER A 595 -31.04 -26.03 11.18
CA SER A 595 -32.47 -26.01 10.90
C SER A 595 -33.21 -24.95 11.70
N SER A 596 -34.26 -24.43 11.11
CA SER A 596 -35.29 -23.58 11.71
C SER A 596 -36.67 -24.16 11.40
N GLU A 597 -37.74 -23.70 12.05
CA GLU A 597 -39.09 -24.32 12.05
C GLU A 597 -39.67 -24.77 10.68
N SER A 598 -39.14 -24.27 9.55
CA SER A 598 -39.52 -24.75 8.21
C SER A 598 -38.40 -24.75 7.15
N ASN A 599 -37.15 -24.46 7.52
CA ASN A 599 -36.05 -24.34 6.56
C ASN A 599 -34.72 -24.86 7.15
N SER A 600 -33.91 -25.53 6.34
CA SER A 600 -32.58 -26.03 6.69
C SER A 600 -31.55 -25.39 5.75
N GLN A 601 -30.43 -24.93 6.29
CA GLN A 601 -29.37 -24.29 5.52
C GLN A 601 -28.07 -25.09 5.65
N ALA A 602 -27.28 -25.12 4.58
CA ALA A 602 -25.91 -25.62 4.64
C ALA A 602 -25.11 -24.72 5.57
N TRP A 603 -24.42 -25.31 6.54
CA TRP A 603 -23.73 -24.58 7.60
C TRP A 603 -22.24 -24.88 7.55
N LEU A 604 -21.43 -23.82 7.68
CA LEU A 604 -19.97 -23.88 7.78
C LEU A 604 -19.55 -23.10 9.02
N LEU A 605 -18.81 -23.74 9.92
CA LEU A 605 -18.39 -23.15 11.18
C LEU A 605 -16.89 -23.32 11.36
N LYS A 606 -16.21 -22.24 11.75
CA LYS A 606 -14.78 -22.27 12.11
C LYS A 606 -14.61 -21.99 13.59
N MET A 607 -13.82 -22.82 14.25
CA MET A 607 -13.58 -22.80 15.69
C MET A 607 -12.08 -22.91 15.98
N ASP A 608 -11.61 -22.26 17.05
CA ASP A 608 -10.24 -22.42 17.50
C ASP A 608 -10.02 -23.71 18.32
N GLN A 609 -8.76 -24.05 18.58
CA GLN A 609 -8.39 -25.26 19.35
C GLN A 609 -8.89 -25.26 20.80
N THR A 610 -9.34 -24.12 21.31
CA THR A 610 -9.86 -23.96 22.68
C THR A 610 -11.38 -24.13 22.76
N GLY A 611 -12.05 -24.34 21.63
CA GLY A 611 -13.50 -24.51 21.55
C GLY A 611 -14.26 -23.19 21.31
N VAL A 612 -13.57 -22.09 20.99
CA VAL A 612 -14.22 -20.78 20.75
C VAL A 612 -14.55 -20.65 19.26
N ILE A 613 -15.81 -20.38 18.95
CA ILE A 613 -16.27 -20.09 17.59
C ILE A 613 -15.63 -18.78 17.11
N ILE A 614 -14.93 -18.85 15.97
CA ILE A 614 -14.32 -17.70 15.30
C ILE A 614 -15.35 -17.03 14.40
N TRP A 615 -16.00 -17.83 13.55
CA TRP A 615 -17.09 -17.39 12.67
C TRP A 615 -17.97 -18.57 12.26
N GLU A 616 -19.16 -18.27 11.79
CA GLU A 616 -20.07 -19.22 11.14
C GLU A 616 -20.72 -18.58 9.90
N LYS A 617 -21.07 -19.43 8.93
CA LYS A 617 -21.63 -19.05 7.64
C LYS A 617 -22.74 -20.04 7.29
N THR A 618 -23.78 -19.53 6.63
CA THR A 618 -24.87 -20.35 6.11
C THR A 618 -25.02 -20.09 4.63
N PHE A 619 -25.17 -21.16 3.85
CA PHE A 619 -25.36 -21.12 2.41
C PHE A 619 -26.68 -21.79 2.06
N GLY A 620 -27.41 -21.22 1.11
CA GLY A 620 -28.68 -21.78 0.69
C GLY A 620 -29.66 -20.83 0.03
N GLY A 621 -30.84 -21.37 -0.27
CA GLY A 621 -31.91 -20.71 -0.99
C GLY A 621 -33.23 -20.68 -0.21
N ASN A 622 -34.33 -20.95 -0.90
CA ASN A 622 -35.68 -20.86 -0.33
C ASN A 622 -36.21 -22.18 0.25
N ASP A 623 -35.50 -23.28 0.05
CA ASP A 623 -35.81 -24.63 0.53
C ASP A 623 -34.58 -25.22 1.23
N ARG A 624 -34.56 -26.54 1.48
CA ARG A 624 -33.54 -27.21 2.28
C ARG A 624 -32.20 -27.33 1.55
N GLU A 625 -31.15 -26.94 2.25
CA GLU A 625 -29.76 -27.25 1.90
C GLU A 625 -29.08 -28.12 2.96
N PHE A 626 -28.24 -29.01 2.47
CA PHE A 626 -27.44 -29.93 3.26
C PHE A 626 -25.99 -29.77 2.83
N ALA A 627 -25.08 -29.44 3.75
CA ALA A 627 -23.65 -29.61 3.52
C ALA A 627 -23.21 -30.92 4.16
N ILE A 628 -22.49 -31.75 3.40
CA ILE A 628 -22.12 -33.11 3.80
C ILE A 628 -20.61 -33.24 3.97
N SER A 629 -19.82 -32.65 3.08
CA SER A 629 -18.35 -32.71 3.15
C SER A 629 -17.73 -31.32 3.04
N VAL A 630 -16.57 -31.15 3.69
CA VAL A 630 -15.72 -29.96 3.57
C VAL A 630 -14.26 -30.36 3.45
N GLU A 631 -13.49 -29.63 2.65
CA GLU A 631 -12.03 -29.74 2.58
C GLU A 631 -11.40 -28.33 2.47
N GLN A 632 -10.22 -28.14 3.07
CA GLN A 632 -9.43 -26.93 2.87
C GLN A 632 -8.70 -27.00 1.53
N THR A 633 -8.83 -25.95 0.71
CA THR A 633 -8.21 -25.87 -0.61
C THR A 633 -6.79 -25.32 -0.55
N SER A 634 -6.01 -25.53 -1.61
CA SER A 634 -4.61 -25.13 -1.77
C SER A 634 -4.37 -23.62 -1.60
N ASP A 635 -5.36 -22.81 -1.95
CA ASP A 635 -5.40 -21.36 -1.75
C ASP A 635 -5.80 -20.95 -0.31
N GLY A 636 -6.04 -21.90 0.59
CA GLY A 636 -6.45 -21.65 1.98
C GLY A 636 -7.95 -21.43 2.17
N GLY A 637 -8.73 -21.37 1.09
CA GLY A 637 -10.19 -21.38 1.13
C GLY A 637 -10.77 -22.76 1.44
N PHE A 638 -12.06 -22.95 1.16
CA PHE A 638 -12.75 -24.22 1.46
C PHE A 638 -13.66 -24.66 0.32
N VAL A 639 -13.68 -25.97 0.05
CA VAL A 639 -14.68 -26.59 -0.82
C VAL A 639 -15.71 -27.31 0.04
N ILE A 640 -17.00 -27.07 -0.22
CA ILE A 640 -18.12 -27.71 0.47
C ILE A 640 -18.99 -28.39 -0.57
N VAL A 641 -19.37 -29.63 -0.29
CA VAL A 641 -20.30 -30.40 -1.14
C VAL A 641 -21.49 -30.87 -0.31
N GLY A 642 -22.66 -30.84 -0.93
CA GLY A 642 -23.83 -31.51 -0.42
C GLY A 642 -25.01 -31.40 -1.38
N THR A 643 -26.20 -31.16 -0.86
CA THR A 643 -27.46 -31.22 -1.61
C THR A 643 -28.29 -29.96 -1.42
N THR A 644 -28.93 -29.46 -2.48
CA THR A 644 -29.88 -28.33 -2.42
C THR A 644 -31.21 -28.72 -3.06
N ASN A 645 -32.31 -28.28 -2.45
CA ASN A 645 -33.67 -28.42 -3.00
C ASN A 645 -34.22 -27.08 -3.53
N SER A 646 -33.43 -26.01 -3.49
CA SER A 646 -33.90 -24.65 -3.77
C SER A 646 -34.01 -24.30 -5.26
N TYR A 647 -33.26 -25.00 -6.11
CA TYR A 647 -33.00 -24.55 -7.49
C TYR A 647 -33.57 -25.46 -8.58
N ALA A 648 -34.01 -26.68 -8.24
CA ALA A 648 -34.60 -27.64 -9.17
C ALA A 648 -35.98 -28.14 -8.73
N THR A 649 -36.63 -28.90 -9.62
CA THR A 649 -37.88 -29.63 -9.29
C THR A 649 -37.64 -30.87 -8.42
N GLY A 650 -36.38 -31.18 -8.11
CA GLY A 650 -35.89 -32.23 -7.22
C GLY A 650 -34.67 -31.73 -6.44
N SER A 651 -33.92 -32.66 -5.86
CA SER A 651 -32.63 -32.37 -5.24
C SER A 651 -31.56 -32.20 -6.32
N ASP A 652 -30.63 -31.26 -6.11
CA ASP A 652 -29.41 -31.07 -6.90
C ASP A 652 -28.17 -31.13 -6.00
N VAL A 653 -27.00 -31.31 -6.63
CA VAL A 653 -25.71 -31.13 -5.97
C VAL A 653 -25.47 -29.66 -5.64
N LEU A 654 -25.05 -29.40 -4.40
CA LEU A 654 -24.55 -28.11 -3.93
C LEU A 654 -23.03 -28.18 -3.88
N HIS A 655 -22.34 -27.38 -4.70
CA HIS A 655 -20.88 -27.29 -4.74
C HIS A 655 -20.46 -25.84 -4.47
N ILE A 656 -19.77 -25.60 -3.37
CA ILE A 656 -19.43 -24.27 -2.87
C ILE A 656 -17.90 -24.18 -2.74
N LYS A 657 -17.30 -23.10 -3.26
CA LYS A 657 -15.90 -22.76 -3.03
C LYS A 657 -15.81 -21.40 -2.37
N THR A 658 -15.23 -21.32 -1.17
CA THR A 658 -15.09 -20.07 -0.40
C THR A 658 -13.64 -19.57 -0.36
N ASP A 659 -13.49 -18.35 0.12
CA ASP A 659 -12.21 -17.80 0.62
C ASP A 659 -11.83 -18.39 2.01
N PRO A 660 -10.64 -18.05 2.58
CA PRO A 660 -10.19 -18.54 3.90
C PRO A 660 -11.01 -18.08 5.11
N SER A 661 -11.89 -17.08 4.96
CA SER A 661 -12.85 -16.65 6.00
C SER A 661 -14.28 -17.13 5.73
N GLY A 662 -14.46 -18.04 4.77
CA GLY A 662 -15.72 -18.69 4.49
C GLY A 662 -16.71 -17.83 3.71
N ASN A 663 -16.29 -16.78 2.99
CA ASN A 663 -17.23 -16.03 2.14
C ASN A 663 -17.27 -16.54 0.70
N ILE A 664 -18.38 -16.21 0.05
CA ILE A 664 -18.63 -16.36 -1.37
C ILE A 664 -18.76 -14.97 -1.98
N LEU A 665 -18.00 -14.71 -3.03
CA LEU A 665 -18.15 -13.53 -3.88
C LEU A 665 -19.39 -13.74 -4.79
N PRO A 666 -20.24 -12.70 -4.96
CA PRO A 666 -21.47 -12.79 -5.74
C PRO A 666 -21.28 -12.98 -7.25
#